data_AF-A0A0G0YAG8-F1
#
_entry.id   AF-A0A0G0YAG8-F1
#
_cell.length_a   1.000
_cell.length_b   1.000
_cell.length_c   1.000
_cell.angle_alpha   90.00
_cell.angle_beta   90.00
_cell.angle_gamma   90.00
#
_symmetry.space_group_name_H-M   'P 1'
#
loop_
_entity.id
_entity.type
_entity.pdbx_description
1 polymer ?
#
loop_
_entity_poly.entity_id
_entity_poly.type
_entity_poly.pdbx_seq_one_letter_code
_entity_poly.pdbx_strand_id
1 'polypeptide(L)'
;VLTWAETNYDFQILADGYQEKNQAEVAVPFNSQMTLNFDLEPLVTEFEPVILVPGIMGSWKVDGEWKLDPILRTYDNLWQAMKNAGYIEGETLFAFPYEWRQDNTLTAFQLKQKIDEVKSICNCSKVDIVGHSMGGLVARTYAESNYYDGDIDQLVFLGTPHKGSPKSYYTWEAGEGFDAPLEKIVKLYFSQEARTMGYSSLFEYIQNNIVSVEQLLPDYAYLQNLGETSFRVYDKNSYPNNYPYNTFLENLNLADKINQFAGSGIRIMNFIGDTGNNTINAIRLSSGEQYWPMWKHGYAEESIRLTGDGTVPEISSSLFIPTKIDNADHMALPTKAQKQVIEYLTSSLPALEITDVQEPEKIIVVRIFSPADFVIIAPNGERLGKDFLSGQAVNEINGAFYSGFDSDAEFAVIPDPLDGEYKIELKGTSQGEYKLSASLIDENNQADQEFSGSIASEQQRDFNINYSAVSENPLGELEPVDTVAPVVVISKPIEGEKYLHSNNLIVNYTATDDFSGVATTTITIDGQSVATTTIDLFDYILGQHSLVIQAIDKAGNQAQALINLEIIANIDSTISDIQEIYERGWLKGKLYKPLLISAFRLLDIEAKYFNKEQDLIEKLIKKTQDDRKLTDKQKQKLIEQYNKKLNNLKDNRARAIDRSLDIIEKLLNTAKRQNQLNQPGYDIIINDINYLRENL
;
A
#
# COMPACT_ATOMS: atom_id res chain seq x y z
N VAL A 1 -65.68 -20.59 -28.48
CA VAL A 1 -66.97 -21.24 -28.80
C VAL A 1 -67.18 -22.35 -27.77
N LEU A 2 -68.37 -22.42 -27.17
CA LEU A 2 -68.72 -23.39 -26.13
C LEU A 2 -68.89 -24.80 -26.71
N THR A 3 -68.64 -25.83 -25.90
CA THR A 3 -69.65 -26.86 -25.58
C THR A 3 -69.31 -27.62 -24.28
N TRP A 4 -70.36 -27.94 -23.52
CA TRP A 4 -70.38 -28.75 -22.30
C TRP A 4 -71.29 -29.97 -22.53
N ALA A 5 -71.05 -31.09 -21.81
CA ALA A 5 -72.02 -32.08 -21.31
C ALA A 5 -71.23 -33.16 -20.52
N GLU A 6 -71.33 -33.23 -19.18
CA GLU A 6 -72.26 -34.09 -18.40
C GLU A 6 -71.88 -35.60 -18.40
N THR A 7 -71.98 -36.41 -17.33
CA THR A 7 -72.43 -36.31 -15.91
C THR A 7 -71.74 -37.48 -15.12
N ASN A 8 -71.85 -37.76 -13.81
CA ASN A 8 -72.68 -37.28 -12.68
C ASN A 8 -72.01 -37.60 -11.31
N TYR A 9 -72.41 -36.94 -10.21
CA TYR A 9 -73.00 -37.54 -8.98
C TYR A 9 -73.28 -36.49 -7.88
N ASP A 10 -74.52 -36.49 -7.36
CA ASP A 10 -75.07 -35.50 -6.41
C ASP A 10 -74.80 -35.80 -4.93
N PHE A 11 -74.81 -34.73 -4.11
CA PHE A 11 -75.03 -34.78 -2.66
C PHE A 11 -76.35 -34.04 -2.32
N GLN A 12 -77.22 -34.66 -1.51
CA GLN A 12 -78.41 -34.00 -0.94
C GLN A 12 -78.27 -33.78 0.57
N ILE A 13 -78.72 -32.61 1.03
CA ILE A 13 -78.85 -32.24 2.44
C ILE A 13 -80.32 -32.39 2.85
N LEU A 14 -80.58 -32.99 4.01
CA LEU A 14 -81.84 -32.82 4.75
C LEU A 14 -81.55 -32.78 6.26
N ALA A 15 -82.32 -31.95 6.97
CA ALA A 15 -82.36 -31.87 8.42
C ALA A 15 -83.81 -31.88 8.89
N ASP A 16 -84.13 -32.59 9.99
CA ASP A 16 -85.19 -32.24 10.95
C ASP A 16 -85.37 -33.30 12.08
N GLY A 17 -85.58 -32.84 13.31
CA GLY A 17 -86.70 -33.32 14.15
C GLY A 17 -86.54 -34.44 15.23
N TYR A 18 -86.82 -34.04 16.48
CA TYR A 18 -87.65 -34.76 17.50
C TYR A 18 -87.09 -35.81 18.51
N GLN A 19 -86.82 -35.31 19.72
CA GLN A 19 -87.44 -35.64 21.04
C GLN A 19 -87.16 -36.95 21.86
N GLU A 20 -87.00 -36.69 23.16
CA GLU A 20 -86.68 -37.48 24.37
C GLU A 20 -87.45 -38.79 24.70
N LYS A 21 -86.78 -39.70 25.45
CA LYS A 21 -87.32 -40.22 26.75
C LYS A 21 -86.32 -40.98 27.66
N ASN A 22 -86.14 -40.43 28.87
CA ASN A 22 -85.92 -41.03 30.21
C ASN A 22 -84.89 -42.15 30.51
N GLN A 23 -83.94 -41.76 31.39
CA GLN A 23 -83.54 -42.39 32.67
C GLN A 23 -82.92 -43.80 32.74
N ALA A 24 -81.63 -43.84 33.13
CA ALA A 24 -81.17 -44.49 34.36
C ALA A 24 -79.76 -44.01 34.76
N GLU A 25 -79.57 -43.55 36.00
CA GLU A 25 -78.23 -43.29 36.56
C GLU A 25 -77.59 -44.61 37.03
N VAL A 26 -76.37 -44.89 36.58
CA VAL A 26 -75.44 -45.81 37.27
C VAL A 26 -74.05 -45.20 37.24
N ALA A 27 -73.58 -44.71 38.39
CA ALA A 27 -72.24 -44.17 38.54
C ALA A 27 -71.28 -45.26 39.05
N VAL A 28 -70.34 -45.68 38.20
CA VAL A 28 -69.11 -46.41 38.59
C VAL A 28 -67.96 -45.88 37.71
N PRO A 29 -66.81 -45.48 38.27
CA PRO A 29 -65.79 -44.76 37.51
C PRO A 29 -64.85 -45.69 36.75
N PHE A 30 -64.43 -45.28 35.54
CA PHE A 30 -63.27 -45.86 34.87
C PHE A 30 -62.36 -44.77 34.30
N ASN A 31 -61.19 -44.62 34.93
CA ASN A 31 -60.06 -43.87 34.39
C ASN A 31 -59.45 -44.63 33.21
N SER A 32 -59.61 -44.12 31.99
CA SER A 32 -58.61 -44.20 30.91
C SER A 32 -59.16 -43.54 29.64
N GLN A 33 -59.09 -42.21 29.53
CA GLN A 33 -59.16 -41.60 28.20
C GLN A 33 -57.82 -41.87 27.50
N MET A 34 -57.87 -42.80 26.55
CA MET A 34 -56.80 -43.02 25.58
C MET A 34 -56.83 -41.83 24.62
N THR A 35 -55.95 -40.85 24.83
CA THR A 35 -55.78 -39.72 23.92
C THR A 35 -55.24 -40.25 22.60
N LEU A 36 -56.10 -40.32 21.58
CA LEU A 36 -55.68 -40.46 20.20
C LEU A 36 -55.10 -39.12 19.75
N ASN A 37 -53.82 -38.89 20.07
CA ASN A 37 -53.04 -37.88 19.40
C ASN A 37 -52.95 -38.27 17.94
N PHE A 38 -53.65 -37.53 17.08
CA PHE A 38 -53.16 -37.35 15.72
C PHE A 38 -51.96 -36.41 15.84
N ASP A 39 -50.77 -36.99 15.92
CA ASP A 39 -49.55 -36.27 15.58
C ASP A 39 -49.65 -35.94 14.08
N LEU A 40 -50.24 -34.79 13.80
CA LEU A 40 -50.03 -34.10 12.53
C LEU A 40 -48.57 -33.68 12.54
N GLU A 41 -47.70 -34.55 12.03
CA GLU A 41 -46.40 -34.13 11.55
C GLU A 41 -46.62 -32.91 10.65
N PRO A 42 -45.90 -31.79 10.86
CA PRO A 42 -45.99 -30.69 9.94
C PRO A 42 -45.61 -31.22 8.55
N LEU A 43 -46.41 -30.87 7.54
CA LEU A 43 -46.03 -31.09 6.15
C LEU A 43 -44.74 -30.34 5.89
N VAL A 44 -43.61 -31.03 6.01
CA VAL A 44 -42.32 -30.55 5.53
C VAL A 44 -42.46 -30.54 4.02
N THR A 45 -42.69 -29.36 3.47
CA THR A 45 -42.45 -29.11 2.06
C THR A 45 -40.95 -29.26 1.86
N GLU A 46 -40.51 -30.39 1.31
CA GLU A 46 -39.10 -30.59 0.94
C GLU A 46 -38.72 -29.49 -0.05
N PHE A 47 -37.86 -28.57 0.38
CA PHE A 47 -37.28 -27.57 -0.50
C PHE A 47 -36.24 -28.25 -1.38
N GLU A 48 -36.37 -28.13 -2.71
CA GLU A 48 -35.28 -28.45 -3.62
C GLU A 48 -34.08 -27.55 -3.27
N PRO A 49 -32.85 -28.10 -3.12
CA PRO A 49 -31.74 -27.31 -2.63
C PRO A 49 -31.31 -26.29 -3.66
N VAL A 50 -31.08 -25.06 -3.22
CA VAL A 50 -30.66 -23.95 -4.07
C VAL A 50 -29.17 -23.66 -3.92
N ILE A 51 -28.48 -23.47 -5.05
CA ILE A 51 -27.09 -23.06 -5.13
C ILE A 51 -27.02 -21.62 -5.65
N LEU A 52 -26.50 -20.72 -4.84
CA LEU A 52 -26.18 -19.36 -5.24
C LEU A 52 -24.80 -19.31 -5.89
N VAL A 53 -24.76 -18.90 -7.16
CA VAL A 53 -23.54 -18.75 -7.96
C VAL A 53 -23.27 -17.25 -8.17
N PRO A 54 -22.24 -16.68 -7.52
CA PRO A 54 -21.94 -15.25 -7.57
C PRO A 54 -21.37 -14.83 -8.93
N GLY A 55 -21.38 -13.52 -9.16
CA GLY A 55 -20.71 -12.89 -10.30
C GLY A 55 -19.19 -12.77 -10.12
N ILE A 56 -18.55 -12.12 -11.10
CA ILE A 56 -17.17 -11.63 -10.98
C ILE A 56 -17.04 -10.80 -9.69
N MET A 57 -15.92 -10.90 -8.98
CA MET A 57 -15.67 -10.23 -7.68
C MET A 57 -16.57 -10.67 -6.51
N GLY A 58 -17.56 -11.55 -6.72
CA GLY A 58 -18.44 -12.06 -5.65
C GLY A 58 -17.86 -13.24 -4.85
N SER A 59 -16.56 -13.47 -4.86
CA SER A 59 -15.91 -14.47 -4.01
C SER A 59 -14.49 -14.06 -3.65
N TRP A 60 -14.10 -14.32 -2.40
CA TRP A 60 -12.78 -13.96 -1.87
C TRP A 60 -12.25 -15.07 -0.99
N LYS A 61 -10.92 -15.25 -0.94
CA LYS A 61 -10.32 -16.20 0.01
C LYS A 61 -10.24 -15.59 1.40
N VAL A 62 -10.63 -16.36 2.40
CA VAL A 62 -10.40 -16.10 3.83
C VAL A 62 -9.77 -17.36 4.39
N ASP A 63 -8.58 -17.25 4.98
CA ASP A 63 -7.78 -18.38 5.48
C ASP A 63 -7.60 -19.51 4.45
N GLY A 64 -7.37 -19.14 3.18
CA GLY A 64 -7.21 -20.05 2.05
C GLY A 64 -8.52 -20.55 1.41
N GLU A 65 -9.64 -20.48 2.11
CA GLU A 65 -10.95 -20.98 1.67
C GLU A 65 -11.79 -19.92 0.96
N TRP A 66 -12.45 -20.29 -0.14
CA TRP A 66 -13.34 -19.38 -0.86
C TRP A 66 -14.62 -19.09 -0.06
N LYS A 67 -14.91 -17.81 0.15
CA LYS A 67 -16.14 -17.30 0.78
C LYS A 67 -16.96 -16.51 -0.23
N LEU A 68 -18.28 -16.58 -0.07
CA LEU A 68 -19.23 -15.76 -0.82
C LEU A 68 -19.08 -14.32 -0.33
N ASP A 69 -18.51 -13.48 -1.19
CA ASP A 69 -18.47 -12.02 -1.08
C ASP A 69 -18.37 -11.38 0.34
N PRO A 70 -17.34 -11.71 1.14
CA PRO A 70 -17.15 -11.10 2.46
C PRO A 70 -16.79 -9.61 2.44
N ILE A 71 -16.64 -8.98 1.26
CA ILE A 71 -16.24 -7.57 1.12
C ILE A 71 -17.41 -6.71 0.64
N LEU A 72 -18.08 -7.09 -0.46
CA LEU A 72 -19.12 -6.26 -1.06
C LEU A 72 -20.51 -6.57 -0.48
N ARG A 73 -20.66 -7.73 0.17
CA ARG A 73 -21.88 -8.18 0.87
C ARG A 73 -23.15 -8.16 0.01
N THR A 74 -22.97 -8.21 -1.31
CA THR A 74 -24.01 -8.08 -2.35
C THR A 74 -25.12 -9.13 -2.20
N TYR A 75 -24.78 -10.28 -1.63
CA TYR A 75 -25.68 -11.43 -1.50
C TYR A 75 -26.34 -11.57 -0.12
N ASP A 76 -25.92 -10.80 0.89
CA ASP A 76 -26.34 -10.98 2.29
C ASP A 76 -27.86 -10.87 2.46
N ASN A 77 -28.49 -9.86 1.84
CA ASN A 77 -29.95 -9.68 1.89
C ASN A 77 -30.69 -10.88 1.26
N LEU A 78 -30.23 -11.36 0.10
CA LEU A 78 -30.81 -12.53 -0.57
C LEU A 78 -30.64 -13.80 0.26
N TRP A 79 -29.45 -14.02 0.82
CA TRP A 79 -29.13 -15.15 1.68
C TRP A 79 -30.02 -15.17 2.93
N GLN A 80 -30.18 -14.03 3.60
CA GLN A 80 -31.04 -13.90 4.76
C GLN A 80 -32.53 -14.03 4.39
N ALA A 81 -32.95 -13.56 3.22
CA ALA A 81 -34.31 -13.74 2.72
C ALA A 81 -34.64 -15.22 2.46
N MET A 82 -33.71 -15.98 1.86
CA MET A 82 -33.83 -17.44 1.68
C MET A 82 -33.97 -18.16 3.03
N LYS A 83 -33.14 -17.80 4.02
CA LYS A 83 -33.22 -18.36 5.38
C LYS A 83 -34.57 -18.03 6.05
N ASN A 84 -35.07 -16.81 5.87
CA ASN A 84 -36.39 -16.41 6.37
C ASN A 84 -37.56 -17.09 5.63
N ALA A 85 -37.35 -17.56 4.41
CA ALA A 85 -38.32 -18.34 3.63
C ALA A 85 -38.36 -19.84 4.00
N GLY A 86 -37.42 -20.31 4.83
CA GLY A 86 -37.36 -21.69 5.33
C GLY A 86 -36.18 -22.52 4.80
N TYR A 87 -35.31 -21.95 3.96
CA TYR A 87 -34.10 -22.65 3.54
C TYR A 87 -33.07 -22.75 4.68
N ILE A 88 -32.35 -23.87 4.73
CA ILE A 88 -31.37 -24.19 5.78
C ILE A 88 -29.97 -24.24 5.16
N GLU A 89 -29.08 -23.40 5.68
CA GLU A 89 -27.68 -23.30 5.25
C GLU A 89 -26.93 -24.62 5.46
N GLY A 90 -26.37 -25.18 4.39
CA GLY A 90 -25.69 -26.47 4.40
C GLY A 90 -26.59 -27.70 4.23
N GLU A 91 -27.92 -27.53 4.17
CA GLU A 91 -28.88 -28.62 3.92
C GLU A 91 -29.71 -28.38 2.65
N THR A 92 -30.28 -27.17 2.50
CA THR A 92 -31.08 -26.77 1.32
C THR A 92 -30.65 -25.42 0.72
N LEU A 93 -29.76 -24.67 1.37
CA LEU A 93 -29.15 -23.45 0.83
C LEU A 93 -27.63 -23.57 0.83
N PHE A 94 -27.05 -23.39 -0.36
CA PHE A 94 -25.62 -23.53 -0.60
C PHE A 94 -25.08 -22.35 -1.38
N ALA A 95 -23.87 -21.92 -1.06
CA ALA A 95 -23.09 -21.01 -1.89
C ALA A 95 -22.10 -21.83 -2.73
N PHE A 96 -21.81 -21.35 -3.94
CA PHE A 96 -20.69 -21.81 -4.75
C PHE A 96 -19.72 -20.63 -4.99
N PRO A 97 -18.92 -20.22 -3.98
CA PRO A 97 -17.86 -19.25 -4.20
C PRO A 97 -16.69 -19.91 -4.93
N TYR A 98 -16.07 -19.19 -5.87
CA TYR A 98 -15.09 -19.77 -6.80
C TYR A 98 -13.97 -18.79 -7.20
N GLU A 99 -12.92 -19.33 -7.82
CA GLU A 99 -11.84 -18.55 -8.44
C GLU A 99 -12.35 -17.88 -9.74
N TRP A 100 -12.98 -16.72 -9.59
CA TRP A 100 -13.66 -16.02 -10.68
C TRP A 100 -12.73 -15.39 -11.71
N ARG A 101 -11.40 -15.43 -11.52
CA ARG A 101 -10.43 -15.00 -12.54
C ARG A 101 -10.22 -16.07 -13.64
N GLN A 102 -10.53 -17.33 -13.34
CA GLN A 102 -10.33 -18.47 -14.25
C GLN A 102 -11.36 -18.50 -15.40
N ASP A 103 -11.11 -19.37 -16.38
CA ASP A 103 -12.03 -19.67 -17.48
C ASP A 103 -13.40 -20.18 -16.97
N ASN A 104 -14.50 -19.58 -17.40
CA ASN A 104 -15.86 -19.97 -17.02
C ASN A 104 -16.22 -21.41 -17.42
N THR A 105 -15.56 -22.00 -18.42
CA THR A 105 -15.73 -23.42 -18.79
C THR A 105 -15.12 -24.39 -17.77
N LEU A 106 -14.02 -23.99 -17.11
CA LEU A 106 -13.44 -24.71 -15.98
C LEU A 106 -14.30 -24.53 -14.73
N THR A 107 -14.78 -23.30 -14.48
CA THR A 107 -15.71 -23.02 -13.38
C THR A 107 -17.02 -23.80 -13.53
N ALA A 108 -17.55 -23.96 -14.74
CA ALA A 108 -18.75 -24.75 -14.99
C ALA A 108 -18.58 -26.24 -14.62
N PHE A 109 -17.38 -26.79 -14.81
CA PHE A 109 -17.06 -28.15 -14.35
C PHE A 109 -16.94 -28.21 -12.82
N GLN A 110 -16.39 -27.19 -12.16
CA GLN A 110 -16.38 -27.09 -10.70
C GLN A 110 -17.80 -26.93 -10.12
N LEU A 111 -18.68 -26.19 -10.80
CA LEU A 111 -20.09 -26.10 -10.44
C LEU A 111 -20.76 -27.48 -10.52
N LYS A 112 -20.48 -28.28 -11.55
CA LYS A 112 -20.94 -29.69 -11.60
C LYS A 112 -20.52 -30.47 -10.35
N GLN A 113 -19.26 -30.34 -9.92
CA GLN A 113 -18.77 -31.00 -8.70
C GLN A 113 -19.52 -30.53 -7.46
N LYS A 114 -19.85 -29.23 -7.36
CA LYS A 114 -20.69 -28.70 -6.27
C LYS A 114 -22.13 -29.23 -6.32
N ILE A 115 -22.70 -29.39 -7.51
CA ILE A 115 -24.03 -29.99 -7.69
C ILE A 115 -24.00 -31.47 -7.25
N ASP A 116 -22.96 -32.24 -7.61
CA ASP A 116 -22.77 -33.63 -7.16
C ASP A 116 -22.62 -33.74 -5.63
N GLU A 117 -21.91 -32.80 -4.99
CA GLU A 117 -21.82 -32.68 -3.53
C GLU A 117 -23.20 -32.41 -2.91
N VAL A 118 -23.92 -31.39 -3.39
CA VAL A 118 -25.24 -30.99 -2.88
C VAL A 118 -26.26 -32.13 -3.03
N LYS A 119 -26.33 -32.78 -4.20
CA LYS A 119 -27.18 -33.96 -4.45
C LYS A 119 -26.90 -35.09 -3.45
N SER A 120 -25.65 -35.25 -3.03
CA SER A 120 -25.25 -36.25 -2.03
C SER A 120 -25.67 -35.89 -0.60
N ILE A 121 -25.83 -34.60 -0.29
CA ILE A 121 -26.29 -34.09 1.02
C ILE A 121 -27.81 -34.19 1.13
N CYS A 122 -28.55 -33.65 0.15
CA CYS A 122 -30.02 -33.69 0.13
C CYS A 122 -30.60 -35.08 -0.21
N ASN A 123 -29.79 -36.01 -0.74
CA ASN A 123 -30.25 -37.25 -1.38
C ASN A 123 -31.31 -37.01 -2.48
N CYS A 124 -31.12 -35.95 -3.27
CA CYS A 124 -32.06 -35.48 -4.30
C CYS A 124 -31.47 -35.60 -5.71
N SER A 125 -32.33 -35.67 -6.73
CA SER A 125 -31.91 -35.89 -8.13
C SER A 125 -31.57 -34.61 -8.90
N LYS A 126 -31.99 -33.46 -8.38
CA LYS A 126 -31.83 -32.14 -9.00
C LYS A 126 -31.56 -31.06 -7.96
N VAL A 127 -31.04 -29.93 -8.41
CA VAL A 127 -30.88 -28.71 -7.61
C VAL A 127 -31.45 -27.50 -8.37
N ASP A 128 -31.70 -26.42 -7.64
CA ASP A 128 -31.99 -25.11 -8.20
C ASP A 128 -30.73 -24.23 -8.20
N ILE A 129 -30.63 -23.31 -9.14
CA ILE A 129 -29.50 -22.40 -9.27
C ILE A 129 -29.97 -20.95 -9.40
N VAL A 130 -29.37 -20.06 -8.59
CA VAL A 130 -29.47 -18.61 -8.76
C VAL A 130 -28.11 -18.09 -9.20
N GLY A 131 -27.98 -17.73 -10.48
CA GLY A 131 -26.75 -17.21 -11.08
C GLY A 131 -26.78 -15.70 -11.25
N HIS A 132 -25.93 -14.99 -10.52
CA HIS A 132 -25.79 -13.54 -10.63
C HIS A 132 -24.68 -13.14 -11.59
N SER A 133 -24.95 -12.18 -12.49
CA SER A 133 -23.96 -11.63 -13.42
C SER A 133 -23.23 -12.76 -14.18
N MET A 134 -21.90 -12.80 -14.15
CA MET A 134 -21.08 -13.87 -14.71
C MET A 134 -21.39 -15.27 -14.14
N GLY A 135 -21.88 -15.40 -12.91
CA GLY A 135 -22.30 -16.67 -12.34
C GLY A 135 -23.44 -17.34 -13.11
N GLY A 136 -24.30 -16.52 -13.74
CA GLY A 136 -25.28 -17.02 -14.71
C GLY A 136 -24.62 -17.60 -15.98
N LEU A 137 -23.50 -17.04 -16.45
CA LEU A 137 -22.73 -17.61 -17.56
C LEU A 137 -22.08 -18.95 -17.16
N VAL A 138 -21.60 -19.09 -15.93
CA VAL A 138 -21.09 -20.37 -15.40
C VAL A 138 -22.18 -21.44 -15.40
N ALA A 139 -23.33 -21.14 -14.79
CA ALA A 139 -24.47 -22.06 -14.73
C ALA A 139 -24.99 -22.45 -16.12
N ARG A 140 -25.12 -21.47 -17.01
CA ARG A 140 -25.51 -21.68 -18.41
C ARG A 140 -24.49 -22.52 -19.17
N THR A 141 -23.19 -22.30 -18.97
CA THR A 141 -22.11 -23.09 -19.58
C THR A 141 -22.17 -24.55 -19.14
N TYR A 142 -22.51 -24.82 -17.87
CA TYR A 142 -22.73 -26.20 -17.43
C TYR A 142 -23.95 -26.83 -18.11
N ALA A 143 -25.11 -26.16 -18.08
CA ALA A 143 -26.36 -26.64 -18.68
C ALA A 143 -26.29 -26.85 -20.21
N GLU A 144 -25.47 -26.05 -20.90
CA GLU A 144 -25.23 -26.16 -22.35
C GLU A 144 -24.07 -27.11 -22.70
N SER A 145 -23.37 -27.67 -21.72
CA SER A 145 -22.23 -28.56 -21.94
C SER A 145 -22.65 -29.91 -22.55
N ASN A 146 -21.66 -30.67 -23.01
CA ASN A 146 -21.87 -32.06 -23.44
C ASN A 146 -21.77 -33.05 -22.25
N TYR A 147 -21.57 -32.54 -21.02
CA TYR A 147 -21.45 -33.31 -19.78
C TYR A 147 -22.51 -32.88 -18.73
N TYR A 148 -23.58 -32.22 -19.18
CA TYR A 148 -24.73 -31.88 -18.36
C TYR A 148 -25.51 -33.14 -18.01
N ASP A 149 -25.75 -33.38 -16.72
CA ASP A 149 -26.36 -34.63 -16.24
C ASP A 149 -27.91 -34.56 -16.16
N GLY A 150 -28.51 -33.42 -16.54
CA GLY A 150 -29.97 -33.22 -16.44
C GLY A 150 -30.45 -32.90 -15.02
N ASP A 151 -29.55 -32.37 -14.19
CA ASP A 151 -29.65 -32.27 -12.74
C ASP A 151 -29.91 -30.85 -12.20
N ILE A 152 -30.27 -29.92 -13.07
CA ILE A 152 -30.86 -28.62 -12.70
C ILE A 152 -32.39 -28.71 -12.92
N ASP A 153 -33.18 -28.24 -11.95
CA ASP A 153 -34.62 -28.01 -12.18
C ASP A 153 -34.90 -26.55 -12.54
N GLN A 154 -34.54 -25.62 -11.66
CA GLN A 154 -34.71 -24.18 -11.90
C GLN A 154 -33.37 -23.47 -12.09
N LEU A 155 -33.32 -22.55 -13.05
CA LEU A 155 -32.18 -21.65 -13.27
C LEU A 155 -32.68 -20.21 -13.34
N VAL A 156 -32.36 -19.45 -12.29
CA VAL A 156 -32.66 -18.03 -12.17
C VAL A 156 -31.42 -17.22 -12.54
N PHE A 157 -31.51 -16.42 -13.59
CA PHE A 157 -30.51 -15.43 -13.96
C PHE A 157 -30.83 -14.07 -13.30
N LEU A 158 -29.82 -13.45 -12.72
CA LEU A 158 -29.87 -12.07 -12.22
C LEU A 158 -28.85 -11.24 -13.00
N GLY A 159 -29.30 -10.36 -13.90
CA GLY A 159 -28.43 -9.42 -14.63
C GLY A 159 -27.37 -10.10 -15.51
N THR A 160 -27.58 -11.34 -15.95
CA THR A 160 -26.54 -12.12 -16.64
C THR A 160 -26.20 -11.50 -18.00
N PRO A 161 -24.91 -11.20 -18.29
CA PRO A 161 -24.48 -10.64 -19.57
C PRO A 161 -24.39 -11.74 -20.63
N HIS A 162 -25.53 -12.29 -21.06
CA HIS A 162 -25.57 -13.40 -22.03
C HIS A 162 -24.89 -13.09 -23.36
N LYS A 163 -24.69 -11.81 -23.69
CA LYS A 163 -23.93 -11.32 -24.86
C LYS A 163 -22.78 -10.38 -24.48
N GLY A 164 -22.30 -10.46 -23.24
CA GLY A 164 -21.21 -9.64 -22.71
C GLY A 164 -21.62 -8.24 -22.28
N SER A 165 -20.67 -7.47 -21.75
CA SER A 165 -20.84 -6.07 -21.38
C SER A 165 -19.75 -5.22 -22.05
N PRO A 166 -20.10 -4.14 -22.78
CA PRO A 166 -19.12 -3.19 -23.30
C PRO A 166 -18.20 -2.58 -22.24
N LYS A 167 -18.61 -2.53 -20.95
CA LYS A 167 -17.75 -2.03 -19.85
C LYS A 167 -16.44 -2.81 -19.74
N SER A 168 -16.45 -4.13 -20.00
CA SER A 168 -15.27 -4.99 -19.95
C SER A 168 -14.15 -4.59 -20.93
N TYR A 169 -14.47 -3.81 -21.98
CA TYR A 169 -13.47 -3.27 -22.92
C TYR A 169 -12.42 -2.41 -22.22
N TYR A 170 -12.83 -1.55 -21.27
CA TYR A 170 -11.91 -0.69 -20.51
C TYR A 170 -10.93 -1.53 -19.66
N THR A 171 -11.45 -2.59 -19.04
CA THR A 171 -10.68 -3.51 -18.20
C THR A 171 -9.72 -4.35 -19.04
N TRP A 172 -10.17 -4.85 -20.19
CA TRP A 172 -9.36 -5.68 -21.09
C TRP A 172 -8.28 -4.91 -21.86
N GLU A 173 -8.59 -3.69 -22.33
CA GLU A 173 -7.67 -2.90 -23.17
C GLU A 173 -6.68 -2.05 -22.36
N ALA A 174 -6.95 -1.76 -21.09
CA ALA A 174 -6.09 -0.88 -20.28
C ALA A 174 -6.03 -1.18 -18.77
N GLY A 175 -6.86 -2.11 -18.25
CA GLY A 175 -7.02 -2.27 -16.80
C GLY A 175 -7.80 -1.13 -16.14
N GLU A 176 -8.72 -0.53 -16.88
CA GLU A 176 -9.56 0.59 -16.44
C GLU A 176 -11.05 0.17 -16.27
N GLY A 177 -11.95 1.13 -16.02
CA GLY A 177 -13.39 0.90 -15.88
C GLY A 177 -13.85 0.46 -14.49
N PHE A 178 -13.00 0.57 -13.47
CA PHE A 178 -13.32 0.32 -12.06
C PHE A 178 -13.80 1.62 -11.39
N ASP A 179 -14.99 2.07 -11.77
CA ASP A 179 -15.48 3.42 -11.46
C ASP A 179 -16.26 3.48 -10.13
N ALA A 180 -17.00 2.41 -9.79
CA ALA A 180 -17.75 2.34 -8.54
C ALA A 180 -16.82 2.18 -7.33
N PRO A 181 -17.16 2.68 -6.12
CA PRO A 181 -16.31 2.57 -4.93
C PRO A 181 -15.83 1.14 -4.67
N LEU A 182 -16.76 0.18 -4.73
CA LEU A 182 -16.50 -1.25 -4.57
C LEU A 182 -15.60 -1.84 -5.66
N GLU A 183 -15.62 -1.29 -6.88
CA GLU A 183 -14.72 -1.70 -7.96
C GLU A 183 -13.30 -1.14 -7.76
N LYS A 184 -13.16 0.05 -7.17
CA LYS A 184 -11.85 0.64 -6.81
C LYS A 184 -11.09 -0.28 -5.84
N ILE A 185 -11.77 -0.93 -4.89
CA ILE A 185 -11.19 -1.93 -3.97
C ILE A 185 -10.46 -3.02 -4.77
N VAL A 186 -11.13 -3.58 -5.78
CA VAL A 186 -10.59 -4.66 -6.62
C VAL A 186 -9.46 -4.15 -7.50
N LYS A 187 -9.55 -2.92 -8.03
CA LYS A 187 -8.43 -2.27 -8.72
C LYS A 187 -7.19 -2.17 -7.83
N LEU A 188 -7.34 -1.84 -6.55
CA LEU A 188 -6.21 -1.77 -5.59
C LEU A 188 -5.63 -3.14 -5.28
N TYR A 189 -6.47 -4.16 -5.12
CA TYR A 189 -6.06 -5.55 -4.90
C TYR A 189 -5.32 -6.11 -6.12
N PHE A 190 -5.87 -5.98 -7.33
CA PHE A 190 -5.17 -6.39 -8.55
C PHE A 190 -3.89 -5.61 -8.82
N SER A 191 -3.85 -4.31 -8.50
CA SER A 191 -2.62 -3.53 -8.60
C SER A 191 -1.54 -4.00 -7.62
N GLN A 192 -1.93 -4.62 -6.51
CA GLN A 192 -1.03 -5.26 -5.55
C GLN A 192 -0.55 -6.62 -6.10
N GLU A 193 -1.47 -7.52 -6.49
CA GLU A 193 -1.13 -8.81 -7.11
C GLU A 193 -0.23 -8.67 -8.33
N ALA A 194 -0.54 -7.73 -9.23
CA ALA A 194 0.26 -7.43 -10.42
C ALA A 194 1.71 -7.08 -10.06
N ARG A 195 1.92 -6.18 -9.09
CA ARG A 195 3.25 -5.78 -8.62
C ARG A 195 3.99 -6.96 -7.97
N THR A 196 3.32 -7.71 -7.11
CA THR A 196 3.88 -8.87 -6.41
C THR A 196 4.30 -9.98 -7.37
N MET A 197 3.53 -10.22 -8.43
CA MET A 197 3.87 -11.17 -9.49
C MET A 197 4.86 -10.61 -10.54
N GLY A 198 5.33 -9.35 -10.39
CA GLY A 198 6.33 -8.75 -11.26
C GLY A 198 5.80 -8.22 -12.60
N TYR A 199 4.48 -8.05 -12.76
CA TYR A 199 3.90 -7.44 -13.96
C TYR A 199 4.20 -5.94 -14.04
N SER A 200 4.44 -5.45 -15.26
CA SER A 200 4.78 -4.04 -15.49
C SER A 200 3.58 -3.11 -15.38
N SER A 201 2.37 -3.64 -15.52
CA SER A 201 1.11 -2.89 -15.50
C SER A 201 -0.07 -3.77 -15.09
N LEU A 202 -1.15 -3.14 -14.61
CA LEU A 202 -2.42 -3.81 -14.32
C LEU A 202 -3.05 -4.41 -15.59
N PHE A 203 -2.91 -3.73 -16.73
CA PHE A 203 -3.28 -4.23 -18.06
C PHE A 203 -2.62 -5.59 -18.37
N GLU A 204 -1.30 -5.70 -18.20
CA GLU A 204 -0.56 -6.93 -18.47
C GLU A 204 -0.98 -8.06 -17.52
N TYR A 205 -1.20 -7.75 -16.24
CA TYR A 205 -1.72 -8.73 -15.27
C TYR A 205 -3.10 -9.26 -15.67
N ILE A 206 -4.04 -8.39 -16.03
CA ILE A 206 -5.42 -8.77 -16.43
C ILE A 206 -5.38 -9.67 -17.66
N GLN A 207 -4.68 -9.28 -18.73
CA GLN A 207 -4.64 -10.08 -19.96
C GLN A 207 -3.97 -11.46 -19.79
N ASN A 208 -3.10 -11.63 -18.80
CA ASN A 208 -2.42 -12.91 -18.56
C ASN A 208 -3.10 -13.80 -17.51
N ASN A 209 -3.85 -13.24 -16.55
CA ASN A 209 -4.34 -14.00 -15.38
C ASN A 209 -5.86 -13.98 -15.20
N ILE A 210 -6.59 -13.08 -15.87
CA ILE A 210 -8.02 -12.87 -15.65
C ILE A 210 -8.78 -13.13 -16.96
N VAL A 211 -8.76 -14.41 -17.36
CA VAL A 211 -9.41 -14.94 -18.57
C VAL A 211 -10.91 -14.62 -18.59
N SER A 212 -11.54 -14.57 -17.41
CA SER A 212 -12.96 -14.23 -17.29
C SER A 212 -13.31 -12.82 -17.79
N VAL A 213 -12.39 -11.85 -17.79
CA VAL A 213 -12.62 -10.51 -18.35
C VAL A 213 -12.73 -10.57 -19.88
N GLU A 214 -11.90 -11.37 -20.56
CA GLU A 214 -12.03 -11.60 -22.01
C GLU A 214 -13.41 -12.22 -22.33
N GLN A 215 -13.82 -13.18 -21.51
CA GLN A 215 -15.09 -13.89 -21.65
C GLN A 215 -16.34 -13.02 -21.35
N LEU A 216 -16.17 -11.79 -20.85
CA LEU A 216 -17.23 -10.80 -20.65
C LEU A 216 -17.34 -9.77 -21.79
N LEU A 217 -16.41 -9.77 -22.77
CA LEU A 217 -16.47 -8.87 -23.92
C LEU A 217 -17.69 -9.17 -24.81
N PRO A 218 -18.31 -8.18 -25.48
CA PRO A 218 -19.52 -8.45 -26.25
C PRO A 218 -19.34 -9.33 -27.51
N ASP A 219 -20.32 -10.18 -27.80
CA ASP A 219 -20.42 -11.01 -29.03
C ASP A 219 -21.21 -10.34 -30.17
N TYR A 220 -21.29 -9.01 -30.13
CA TYR A 220 -22.00 -8.17 -31.11
C TYR A 220 -21.21 -6.90 -31.42
N ALA A 221 -21.68 -6.07 -32.35
CA ALA A 221 -21.02 -4.81 -32.70
C ALA A 221 -21.27 -3.71 -31.64
N TYR A 222 -20.25 -3.32 -30.88
CA TYR A 222 -20.33 -2.29 -29.82
C TYR A 222 -19.31 -1.14 -29.98
N LEU A 223 -18.40 -1.21 -30.96
CA LEU A 223 -17.35 -0.21 -31.17
C LEU A 223 -17.68 0.68 -32.38
N GLN A 224 -17.48 2.00 -32.23
CA GLN A 224 -17.61 3.02 -33.27
C GLN A 224 -16.30 3.80 -33.37
N ASN A 225 -15.95 4.32 -34.55
CA ASN A 225 -14.89 5.33 -34.64
C ASN A 225 -15.45 6.71 -34.27
N LEU A 226 -14.64 7.56 -33.63
CA LEU A 226 -15.05 8.92 -33.28
C LEU A 226 -15.45 9.72 -34.53
N GLY A 227 -16.65 10.29 -34.52
CA GLY A 227 -17.23 11.01 -35.67
C GLY A 227 -17.99 10.14 -36.68
N GLU A 228 -17.96 8.81 -36.56
CA GLU A 228 -18.80 7.91 -37.35
C GLU A 228 -20.11 7.56 -36.60
N THR A 229 -21.17 7.27 -37.36
CA THR A 229 -22.47 6.80 -36.81
C THR A 229 -22.69 5.30 -36.97
N SER A 230 -21.91 4.65 -37.84
CA SER A 230 -21.90 3.20 -38.03
C SER A 230 -20.99 2.53 -37.00
N PHE A 231 -21.43 1.37 -36.51
CA PHE A 231 -20.53 0.45 -35.84
C PHE A 231 -19.44 -0.06 -36.77
N ARG A 232 -18.25 -0.31 -36.22
CA ARG A 232 -17.25 -1.15 -36.85
C ARG A 232 -17.86 -2.52 -37.11
N VAL A 233 -17.62 -3.06 -38.29
CA VAL A 233 -18.10 -4.40 -38.68
C VAL A 233 -17.54 -5.42 -37.70
N TYR A 234 -18.42 -6.15 -37.01
CA TYR A 234 -18.10 -7.31 -36.20
C TYR A 234 -18.48 -8.57 -36.98
N ASP A 235 -17.53 -9.48 -37.18
CA ASP A 235 -17.72 -10.77 -37.82
C ASP A 235 -16.82 -11.83 -37.18
N LYS A 236 -17.43 -12.73 -36.40
CA LYS A 236 -16.74 -13.84 -35.73
C LYS A 236 -16.07 -14.85 -36.66
N ASN A 237 -16.40 -14.86 -37.96
CA ASN A 237 -15.82 -15.82 -38.92
C ASN A 237 -14.52 -15.32 -39.56
N SER A 238 -14.34 -14.00 -39.68
CA SER A 238 -13.14 -13.38 -40.25
C SER A 238 -12.30 -12.58 -39.25
N TYR A 239 -12.83 -12.40 -38.03
CA TYR A 239 -12.29 -11.70 -36.86
C TYR A 239 -11.44 -10.47 -37.19
N PRO A 240 -12.04 -9.27 -37.22
CA PRO A 240 -11.33 -8.07 -37.67
C PRO A 240 -10.29 -7.63 -36.62
N ASN A 241 -9.12 -7.18 -37.09
CA ASN A 241 -8.00 -6.70 -36.26
C ASN A 241 -8.31 -5.46 -35.38
N ASN A 242 -9.57 -5.02 -35.31
CA ASN A 242 -10.03 -3.82 -34.60
C ASN A 242 -11.15 -4.11 -33.56
N TYR A 243 -11.29 -5.38 -33.16
CA TYR A 243 -12.08 -5.85 -32.02
C TYR A 243 -11.25 -6.86 -31.20
N PRO A 244 -11.38 -6.88 -29.86
CA PRO A 244 -10.86 -7.97 -29.05
C PRO A 244 -11.73 -9.24 -29.20
N TYR A 245 -11.20 -10.38 -28.73
CA TYR A 245 -11.78 -11.70 -28.94
C TYR A 245 -12.79 -12.06 -27.83
N ASN A 246 -13.91 -12.73 -28.17
CA ASN A 246 -14.68 -13.50 -27.19
C ASN A 246 -15.25 -14.79 -27.80
N THR A 247 -14.36 -15.75 -28.04
CA THR A 247 -14.74 -17.07 -28.54
C THR A 247 -15.62 -17.86 -27.56
N PHE A 248 -15.64 -17.50 -26.26
CA PHE A 248 -16.50 -18.16 -25.27
C PHE A 248 -17.98 -17.85 -25.50
N LEU A 249 -18.37 -16.56 -25.51
CA LEU A 249 -19.76 -16.18 -25.75
C LEU A 249 -20.20 -16.50 -27.18
N GLU A 250 -19.32 -16.37 -28.16
CA GLU A 250 -19.61 -16.73 -29.56
C GLU A 250 -19.99 -18.20 -29.76
N ASN A 251 -19.41 -19.09 -28.94
CA ASN A 251 -19.72 -20.52 -28.89
C ASN A 251 -20.97 -20.82 -28.03
N LEU A 252 -21.11 -20.15 -26.88
CA LEU A 252 -22.28 -20.28 -26.02
C LEU A 252 -23.56 -19.78 -26.74
N ASN A 253 -23.45 -18.76 -27.58
CA ASN A 253 -24.57 -18.19 -28.35
C ASN A 253 -24.75 -18.81 -29.75
N LEU A 254 -24.17 -19.99 -30.00
CA LEU A 254 -24.51 -20.77 -31.21
C LEU A 254 -25.97 -21.21 -31.16
N ALA A 255 -26.68 -21.09 -32.29
CA ALA A 255 -28.11 -21.41 -32.36
C ALA A 255 -28.43 -22.84 -31.88
N ASP A 256 -27.59 -23.82 -32.20
CA ASP A 256 -27.77 -25.20 -31.75
C ASP A 256 -27.58 -25.36 -30.23
N LYS A 257 -26.75 -24.54 -29.60
CA LYS A 257 -26.56 -24.51 -28.14
C LYS A 257 -27.74 -23.86 -27.43
N ILE A 258 -28.25 -22.74 -27.94
CA ILE A 258 -29.51 -22.13 -27.49
C ILE A 258 -30.69 -23.12 -27.60
N ASN A 259 -30.78 -23.84 -28.73
CA ASN A 259 -31.82 -24.85 -28.95
C ASN A 259 -31.67 -26.06 -28.00
N GLN A 260 -30.43 -26.51 -27.74
CA GLN A 260 -30.13 -27.54 -26.73
C GLN A 260 -30.57 -27.09 -25.34
N PHE A 261 -30.25 -25.85 -24.94
CA PHE A 261 -30.62 -25.27 -23.65
C PHE A 261 -32.14 -25.15 -23.49
N ALA A 262 -32.84 -24.62 -24.49
CA ALA A 262 -34.30 -24.54 -24.48
C ALA A 262 -34.99 -25.92 -24.45
N GLY A 263 -34.33 -26.96 -24.99
CA GLY A 263 -34.77 -28.35 -24.94
C GLY A 263 -34.36 -29.13 -23.68
N SER A 264 -33.61 -28.52 -22.75
CA SER A 264 -33.06 -29.19 -21.56
C SER A 264 -34.11 -29.60 -20.52
N GLY A 265 -35.28 -28.98 -20.54
CA GLY A 265 -36.31 -29.12 -19.51
C GLY A 265 -36.08 -28.28 -18.25
N ILE A 266 -35.02 -27.46 -18.19
CA ILE A 266 -34.79 -26.50 -17.10
C ILE A 266 -35.87 -25.41 -17.12
N ARG A 267 -36.43 -25.10 -15.96
CA ARG A 267 -37.32 -23.95 -15.74
C ARG A 267 -36.46 -22.69 -15.58
N ILE A 268 -36.51 -21.79 -16.56
CA ILE A 268 -35.68 -20.58 -16.60
C ILE A 268 -36.48 -19.36 -16.11
N MET A 269 -35.88 -18.56 -15.23
CA MET A 269 -36.30 -17.19 -14.96
C MET A 269 -35.15 -16.23 -15.25
N ASN A 270 -35.41 -15.13 -15.96
CA ASN A 270 -34.40 -14.14 -16.32
C ASN A 270 -34.78 -12.76 -15.77
N PHE A 271 -34.17 -12.35 -14.66
CA PHE A 271 -34.36 -11.02 -14.10
C PHE A 271 -33.31 -10.05 -14.63
N ILE A 272 -33.75 -8.89 -15.13
CA ILE A 272 -32.88 -7.82 -15.61
C ILE A 272 -33.14 -6.54 -14.84
N GLY A 273 -32.09 -5.79 -14.53
CA GLY A 273 -32.21 -4.46 -13.93
C GLY A 273 -32.53 -3.40 -14.99
N ASP A 274 -33.27 -2.37 -14.59
CA ASP A 274 -33.48 -1.18 -15.40
C ASP A 274 -33.27 0.08 -14.53
N THR A 275 -32.18 0.79 -14.82
CA THR A 275 -31.84 2.09 -14.20
C THR A 275 -31.90 3.24 -15.21
N GLY A 276 -32.59 3.04 -16.33
CA GLY A 276 -32.71 4.00 -17.42
C GLY A 276 -31.43 4.09 -18.26
N ASN A 277 -31.23 5.24 -18.92
CA ASN A 277 -30.18 5.43 -19.93
C ASN A 277 -28.78 5.72 -19.35
N ASN A 278 -28.32 4.88 -18.42
CA ASN A 278 -27.01 5.01 -17.77
C ASN A 278 -26.00 3.91 -18.15
N THR A 279 -26.40 2.88 -18.90
CA THR A 279 -25.60 1.67 -19.11
C THR A 279 -24.79 1.73 -20.41
N ILE A 280 -23.48 1.48 -20.37
CA ILE A 280 -22.60 1.53 -21.56
C ILE A 280 -23.04 0.46 -22.57
N ASN A 281 -23.68 0.91 -23.65
CA ASN A 281 -24.17 0.06 -24.75
C ASN A 281 -23.18 0.00 -25.91
N ALA A 282 -22.38 1.07 -26.10
CA ALA A 282 -21.34 1.15 -27.11
C ALA A 282 -20.25 2.18 -26.74
N ILE A 283 -19.10 2.10 -27.41
CA ILE A 283 -17.93 2.95 -27.15
C ILE A 283 -17.46 3.59 -28.46
N ARG A 284 -17.14 4.88 -28.41
CA ARG A 284 -16.49 5.61 -29.52
C ARG A 284 -15.00 5.70 -29.29
N LEU A 285 -14.26 5.36 -30.33
CA LEU A 285 -12.82 5.16 -30.28
C LEU A 285 -12.05 6.15 -31.15
N SER A 286 -10.95 6.66 -30.62
CA SER A 286 -9.89 7.31 -31.40
C SER A 286 -8.72 6.33 -31.63
N SER A 287 -7.58 6.83 -32.16
CA SER A 287 -6.40 5.98 -32.37
C SER A 287 -5.73 5.62 -31.04
N GLY A 288 -5.56 4.32 -30.79
CA GLY A 288 -4.86 3.81 -29.61
C GLY A 288 -3.33 3.81 -29.71
N GLU A 289 -2.75 4.11 -30.88
CA GLU A 289 -1.31 3.90 -31.17
C GLU A 289 -0.37 4.55 -30.15
N GLN A 290 -0.73 5.71 -29.59
CA GLN A 290 0.09 6.42 -28.59
C GLN A 290 0.11 5.77 -27.20
N TYR A 291 -0.80 4.84 -26.93
CA TYR A 291 -0.93 4.16 -25.63
C TYR A 291 -0.43 2.71 -25.64
N TRP A 292 0.16 2.26 -26.75
CA TRP A 292 0.65 0.89 -26.93
C TRP A 292 1.54 0.44 -25.74
N PRO A 293 1.32 -0.76 -25.15
CA PRO A 293 0.48 -1.86 -25.65
C PRO A 293 -1.01 -1.80 -25.27
N MET A 294 -1.42 -0.82 -24.44
CA MET A 294 -2.84 -0.62 -24.10
C MET A 294 -3.61 -0.06 -25.29
N TRP A 295 -4.94 -0.20 -25.25
CA TRP A 295 -5.85 0.33 -26.29
C TRP A 295 -5.52 -0.17 -27.69
N LYS A 296 -5.05 -1.41 -27.80
CA LYS A 296 -4.69 -2.09 -29.05
C LYS A 296 -5.78 -1.98 -30.11
N HIS A 297 -7.05 -2.05 -29.72
CA HIS A 297 -8.19 -1.94 -30.64
C HIS A 297 -8.75 -0.51 -30.74
N GLY A 298 -8.20 0.46 -30.02
CA GLY A 298 -8.55 1.89 -30.08
C GLY A 298 -8.83 2.48 -28.70
N TYR A 299 -8.49 3.77 -28.51
CA TYR A 299 -8.64 4.46 -27.23
C TYR A 299 -10.09 4.90 -27.00
N ALA A 300 -10.65 4.63 -25.82
CA ALA A 300 -12.04 4.94 -25.49
C ALA A 300 -12.25 6.41 -25.10
N GLU A 301 -12.84 7.19 -26.02
CA GLU A 301 -13.10 8.63 -25.82
C GLU A 301 -14.48 8.89 -25.19
N GLU A 302 -15.52 8.22 -25.69
CA GLU A 302 -16.90 8.45 -25.26
C GLU A 302 -17.67 7.12 -25.10
N SER A 303 -18.54 7.05 -24.10
CA SER A 303 -19.51 5.96 -23.93
C SER A 303 -20.90 6.39 -24.41
N ILE A 304 -21.55 5.54 -25.20
CA ILE A 304 -22.96 5.68 -25.58
C ILE A 304 -23.77 4.88 -24.56
N ARG A 305 -24.58 5.58 -23.75
CA ARG A 305 -25.36 4.99 -22.67
C ARG A 305 -26.84 4.90 -23.02
N LEU A 306 -27.44 3.72 -22.82
CA LEU A 306 -28.85 3.38 -23.04
C LEU A 306 -29.32 2.48 -21.88
N THR A 307 -30.47 1.79 -22.02
CA THR A 307 -31.07 0.97 -20.96
C THR A 307 -30.23 -0.24 -20.56
N GLY A 308 -30.38 -0.62 -19.28
CA GLY A 308 -29.68 -1.70 -18.61
C GLY A 308 -29.59 -1.45 -17.09
N ASP A 309 -28.75 -2.23 -16.41
CA ASP A 309 -28.57 -2.21 -14.95
C ASP A 309 -27.34 -1.39 -14.49
N GLY A 310 -26.83 -0.50 -15.35
CA GLY A 310 -25.61 0.27 -15.14
C GLY A 310 -24.34 -0.43 -15.67
N THR A 311 -24.32 -1.76 -15.71
CA THR A 311 -23.18 -2.58 -16.16
C THR A 311 -23.49 -3.38 -17.43
N VAL A 312 -24.63 -4.05 -17.49
CA VAL A 312 -25.05 -4.96 -18.56
C VAL A 312 -26.20 -4.33 -19.37
N PRO A 313 -26.00 -4.08 -20.66
CA PRO A 313 -27.06 -3.58 -21.54
C PRO A 313 -28.29 -4.49 -21.58
N GLU A 314 -29.48 -3.90 -21.66
CA GLU A 314 -30.74 -4.64 -21.83
C GLU A 314 -30.70 -5.60 -23.04
N ILE A 315 -30.03 -5.19 -24.14
CA ILE A 315 -29.85 -6.02 -25.34
C ILE A 315 -28.98 -7.27 -25.13
N SER A 316 -28.19 -7.30 -24.06
CA SER A 316 -27.32 -8.41 -23.68
C SER A 316 -27.99 -9.35 -22.68
N SER A 317 -28.65 -8.79 -21.67
CA SER A 317 -29.38 -9.57 -20.66
C SER A 317 -30.71 -10.14 -21.18
N SER A 318 -31.33 -9.55 -22.21
CA SER A 318 -32.62 -10.02 -22.77
C SER A 318 -32.50 -11.15 -23.82
N LEU A 319 -31.51 -12.04 -23.70
CA LEU A 319 -31.41 -13.22 -24.58
C LEU A 319 -32.56 -14.22 -24.33
N PHE A 320 -32.97 -14.36 -23.07
CA PHE A 320 -34.18 -15.07 -22.65
C PHE A 320 -35.26 -14.07 -22.23
N ILE A 321 -36.52 -14.51 -22.19
CA ILE A 321 -37.68 -13.65 -21.86
C ILE A 321 -37.43 -12.93 -20.52
N PRO A 322 -37.26 -11.59 -20.52
CA PRO A 322 -36.83 -10.87 -19.32
C PRO A 322 -38.02 -10.49 -18.43
N THR A 323 -37.78 -10.51 -17.13
CA THR A 323 -38.60 -9.84 -16.12
C THR A 323 -37.81 -8.67 -15.58
N LYS A 324 -38.30 -7.44 -15.80
CA LYS A 324 -37.63 -6.22 -15.33
C LYS A 324 -37.82 -6.04 -13.83
N ILE A 325 -36.74 -5.65 -13.15
CA ILE A 325 -36.74 -5.15 -11.77
C ILE A 325 -36.44 -3.65 -11.84
N ASP A 326 -37.46 -2.83 -11.59
CA ASP A 326 -37.38 -1.37 -11.72
C ASP A 326 -36.40 -0.77 -10.70
N ASN A 327 -35.56 0.16 -11.16
CA ASN A 327 -34.54 0.85 -10.36
C ASN A 327 -33.50 -0.09 -9.71
N ALA A 328 -33.31 -1.31 -10.23
CA ALA A 328 -32.20 -2.18 -9.83
C ALA A 328 -30.99 -1.97 -10.75
N ASP A 329 -29.93 -1.41 -10.18
CA ASP A 329 -28.59 -1.52 -10.73
C ASP A 329 -28.06 -2.96 -10.57
N HIS A 330 -26.92 -3.23 -11.21
CA HIS A 330 -26.33 -4.56 -11.32
C HIS A 330 -26.06 -5.21 -9.96
N MET A 331 -25.53 -4.46 -8.99
CA MET A 331 -25.18 -5.02 -7.66
C MET A 331 -26.41 -5.09 -6.76
N ALA A 332 -27.38 -4.19 -6.91
CA ALA A 332 -28.62 -4.25 -6.16
C ALA A 332 -29.58 -5.38 -6.60
N LEU A 333 -29.34 -6.06 -7.73
CA LEU A 333 -30.25 -7.08 -8.27
C LEU A 333 -30.55 -8.25 -7.31
N PRO A 334 -29.56 -8.92 -6.68
CA PRO A 334 -29.83 -9.98 -5.69
C PRO A 334 -30.73 -9.51 -4.53
N THR A 335 -30.56 -8.26 -4.07
CA THR A 335 -31.43 -7.66 -3.05
C THR A 335 -32.82 -7.36 -3.61
N LYS A 336 -32.94 -6.61 -4.71
CA LYS A 336 -34.23 -6.10 -5.23
C LYS A 336 -35.09 -7.16 -5.91
N ALA A 337 -34.51 -8.26 -6.38
CA ALA A 337 -35.23 -9.39 -6.95
C ALA A 337 -35.63 -10.45 -5.89
N GLN A 338 -35.16 -10.35 -4.64
CA GLN A 338 -35.21 -11.43 -3.64
C GLN A 338 -36.57 -12.11 -3.50
N LYS A 339 -37.66 -11.31 -3.50
CA LYS A 339 -39.03 -11.80 -3.35
C LYS A 339 -39.47 -12.63 -4.55
N GLN A 340 -39.21 -12.14 -5.76
CA GLN A 340 -39.56 -12.80 -7.02
C GLN A 340 -38.70 -14.04 -7.26
N VAL A 341 -37.44 -14.03 -6.82
CA VAL A 341 -36.57 -15.23 -6.81
C VAL A 341 -37.18 -16.30 -5.90
N ILE A 342 -37.50 -15.96 -4.65
CA ILE A 342 -38.07 -16.93 -3.70
C ILE A 342 -39.47 -17.38 -4.13
N GLU A 343 -40.32 -16.48 -4.65
CA GLU A 343 -41.63 -16.82 -5.21
C GLU A 343 -41.51 -17.82 -6.36
N TYR A 344 -40.53 -17.62 -7.26
CA TYR A 344 -40.28 -18.54 -8.36
C TYR A 344 -39.86 -19.93 -7.86
N LEU A 345 -38.86 -19.98 -6.98
CA LEU A 345 -38.30 -21.23 -6.48
C LEU A 345 -39.31 -22.03 -5.64
N THR A 346 -40.07 -21.36 -4.76
CA THR A 346 -40.90 -21.99 -3.72
C THR A 346 -42.40 -21.99 -4.03
N SER A 347 -42.83 -21.31 -5.11
CA SER A 347 -44.24 -20.95 -5.37
C SER A 347 -44.92 -20.13 -4.26
N SER A 348 -44.14 -19.49 -3.38
CA SER A 348 -44.64 -18.71 -2.22
C SER A 348 -43.93 -17.36 -2.12
N LEU A 349 -44.68 -16.27 -2.28
CA LEU A 349 -44.15 -14.90 -2.19
C LEU A 349 -43.82 -14.51 -0.73
N PRO A 350 -42.58 -14.11 -0.40
CA PRO A 350 -42.24 -13.66 0.94
C PRO A 350 -42.97 -12.38 1.36
N ALA A 351 -43.48 -12.35 2.59
CA ALA A 351 -44.20 -11.20 3.13
C ALA A 351 -43.30 -9.98 3.39
N LEU A 352 -42.02 -10.21 3.71
CA LEU A 352 -41.04 -9.17 4.04
C LEU A 352 -39.95 -9.09 2.97
N GLU A 353 -39.33 -7.92 2.86
CA GLU A 353 -38.10 -7.68 2.11
C GLU A 353 -36.99 -7.46 3.12
N ILE A 354 -35.81 -8.01 2.85
CA ILE A 354 -34.62 -7.80 3.67
C ILE A 354 -33.79 -6.70 3.01
N THR A 355 -33.66 -5.59 3.72
CA THR A 355 -32.85 -4.43 3.33
C THR A 355 -31.95 -3.95 4.47
N ASP A 356 -31.83 -4.77 5.53
CA ASP A 356 -31.12 -4.42 6.77
C ASP A 356 -29.60 -4.55 6.61
N VAL A 357 -29.13 -5.26 5.57
CA VAL A 357 -27.72 -5.23 5.17
C VAL A 357 -27.53 -4.19 4.08
N GLN A 358 -26.77 -3.15 4.40
CA GLN A 358 -26.40 -2.07 3.48
C GLN A 358 -24.96 -2.26 2.99
N GLU A 359 -24.70 -1.80 1.77
CA GLU A 359 -23.34 -1.63 1.26
C GLU A 359 -22.65 -0.50 2.04
N PRO A 360 -21.36 -0.62 2.37
CA PRO A 360 -20.64 0.39 3.14
C PRO A 360 -20.43 1.68 2.33
N GLU A 361 -20.69 2.83 2.95
CA GLU A 361 -20.55 4.15 2.30
C GLU A 361 -19.09 4.58 2.20
N LYS A 362 -18.27 4.17 3.18
CA LYS A 362 -16.86 4.59 3.32
C LYS A 362 -16.02 3.40 3.72
N ILE A 363 -14.83 3.27 3.11
CA ILE A 363 -14.03 2.05 3.23
C ILE A 363 -12.56 2.43 3.35
N ILE A 364 -11.90 2.00 4.44
CA ILE A 364 -10.44 2.04 4.54
C ILE A 364 -9.87 0.72 4.03
N VAL A 365 -8.92 0.80 3.10
CA VAL A 365 -8.16 -0.33 2.56
C VAL A 365 -6.70 -0.19 2.96
N VAL A 366 -6.19 -1.11 3.77
CA VAL A 366 -4.78 -1.14 4.18
C VAL A 366 -4.07 -2.28 3.46
N ARG A 367 -2.87 -2.00 2.95
CA ARG A 367 -2.07 -2.93 2.14
C ARG A 367 -0.61 -2.86 2.51
N ILE A 368 0.00 -4.02 2.74
CA ILE A 368 1.45 -4.18 2.86
C ILE A 368 1.98 -4.94 1.65
N PHE A 369 3.18 -4.56 1.22
CA PHE A 369 3.97 -5.30 0.23
C PHE A 369 5.17 -5.88 0.99
N SER A 370 5.45 -7.17 0.80
CA SER A 370 6.53 -7.93 1.48
C SER A 370 7.86 -7.17 1.55
N PRO A 371 8.70 -7.39 2.60
CA PRO A 371 8.63 -8.50 3.55
C PRO A 371 8.21 -8.10 4.98
N ALA A 372 6.95 -7.69 5.14
CA ALA A 372 6.35 -7.46 6.45
C ALA A 372 4.89 -7.90 6.47
N ASP A 373 4.47 -8.36 7.65
CA ASP A 373 3.08 -8.65 7.99
C ASP A 373 2.53 -7.49 8.83
N PHE A 374 1.20 -7.29 8.88
CA PHE A 374 0.59 -6.25 9.74
C PHE A 374 -0.48 -6.77 10.70
N VAL A 375 -0.70 -6.01 11.78
CA VAL A 375 -1.99 -5.93 12.48
C VAL A 375 -2.44 -4.49 12.60
N ILE A 376 -3.70 -4.23 12.27
CA ILE A 376 -4.38 -2.95 12.44
C ILE A 376 -5.16 -3.01 13.75
N ILE A 377 -5.12 -1.95 14.52
CA ILE A 377 -5.87 -1.78 15.77
C ILE A 377 -6.77 -0.55 15.60
N ALA A 378 -8.08 -0.76 15.63
CA ALA A 378 -9.09 0.28 15.48
C ALA A 378 -9.22 1.16 16.75
N PRO A 379 -9.86 2.34 16.68
CA PRO A 379 -10.02 3.26 17.83
C PRO A 379 -10.70 2.65 19.07
N ASN A 380 -11.50 1.59 18.90
CA ASN A 380 -12.16 0.84 19.96
C ASN A 380 -11.30 -0.31 20.55
N GLY A 381 -10.14 -0.60 19.95
CA GLY A 381 -9.22 -1.67 20.34
C GLY A 381 -9.42 -3.00 19.61
N GLU A 382 -10.40 -3.11 18.70
CA GLU A 382 -10.58 -4.30 17.85
C GLU A 382 -9.45 -4.41 16.82
N ARG A 383 -8.99 -5.65 16.56
CA ARG A 383 -7.83 -5.93 15.71
C ARG A 383 -8.19 -6.61 14.39
N LEU A 384 -7.41 -6.32 13.35
CA LEU A 384 -7.53 -6.91 12.02
C LEU A 384 -6.14 -7.16 11.42
N GLY A 385 -5.79 -8.41 11.13
CA GLY A 385 -4.50 -8.79 10.55
C GLY A 385 -3.87 -10.00 11.22
N LYS A 386 -2.54 -10.05 11.30
CA LYS A 386 -1.78 -11.13 11.95
C LYS A 386 -1.48 -10.82 13.41
N ASP A 387 -2.04 -11.60 14.33
CA ASP A 387 -1.65 -11.51 15.73
C ASP A 387 -0.25 -12.11 15.93
N PHE A 388 0.75 -11.24 16.13
CA PHE A 388 2.16 -11.62 16.30
C PHE A 388 2.44 -12.46 17.55
N LEU A 389 1.51 -12.58 18.51
CA LEU A 389 1.65 -13.43 19.69
C LEU A 389 1.19 -14.88 19.43
N SER A 390 0.05 -15.06 18.76
CA SER A 390 -0.49 -16.38 18.43
C SER A 390 0.00 -16.94 17.09
N GLY A 391 0.45 -16.06 16.18
CA GLY A 391 0.79 -16.41 14.82
C GLY A 391 -0.42 -16.79 13.97
N GLN A 392 -1.61 -16.28 14.31
CA GLN A 392 -2.88 -16.57 13.64
C GLN A 392 -3.53 -15.28 13.11
N ALA A 393 -4.46 -15.41 12.18
CA ALA A 393 -5.25 -14.26 11.71
C ALA A 393 -6.26 -13.86 12.81
N VAL A 394 -6.44 -12.55 12.97
CA VAL A 394 -7.48 -11.95 13.81
C VAL A 394 -8.33 -11.02 12.96
N ASN A 395 -9.64 -11.11 13.17
CA ASN A 395 -10.64 -10.26 12.52
C ASN A 395 -11.74 -9.99 13.56
N GLU A 396 -11.46 -9.02 14.43
CA GLU A 396 -12.34 -8.60 15.52
C GLU A 396 -13.23 -7.41 15.11
N ILE A 397 -12.87 -6.70 14.02
CA ILE A 397 -13.63 -5.56 13.48
C ILE A 397 -14.84 -6.09 12.70
N ASN A 398 -16.05 -5.69 13.11
CA ASN A 398 -17.29 -6.19 12.50
C ASN A 398 -17.38 -5.87 10.99
N GLY A 399 -17.59 -6.90 10.17
CA GLY A 399 -17.71 -6.78 8.71
C GLY A 399 -16.41 -6.56 7.96
N ALA A 400 -15.26 -6.47 8.65
CA ALA A 400 -13.98 -6.30 8.01
C ALA A 400 -13.49 -7.57 7.30
N PHE A 401 -12.57 -7.39 6.35
CA PHE A 401 -11.91 -8.45 5.60
C PHE A 401 -10.40 -8.36 5.78
N TYR A 402 -9.73 -9.52 5.83
CA TYR A 402 -8.28 -9.64 5.77
C TYR A 402 -7.92 -10.83 4.86
N SER A 403 -6.97 -10.64 3.96
CA SER A 403 -6.53 -11.65 2.99
C SER A 403 -5.79 -12.84 3.60
N GLY A 404 -5.30 -12.70 4.84
CA GLY A 404 -4.27 -13.56 5.41
C GLY A 404 -2.85 -13.11 5.04
N PHE A 405 -1.88 -13.82 5.61
CA PHE A 405 -0.43 -13.55 5.58
C PHE A 405 0.40 -14.65 4.87
N ASP A 406 -0.25 -15.51 4.08
CA ASP A 406 0.39 -16.60 3.34
C ASP A 406 0.95 -16.16 1.97
N SER A 407 0.73 -14.89 1.58
CA SER A 407 1.16 -14.29 0.32
C SER A 407 2.14 -13.14 0.53
N ASP A 408 2.96 -12.84 -0.49
CA ASP A 408 3.93 -11.72 -0.52
C ASP A 408 3.30 -10.29 -0.47
N ALA A 409 2.02 -10.22 -0.15
CA ALA A 409 1.21 -9.03 -0.02
C ALA A 409 0.01 -9.37 0.86
N GLU A 410 -0.29 -8.51 1.83
CA GLU A 410 -1.51 -8.60 2.64
C GLU A 410 -2.41 -7.40 2.39
N PHE A 411 -3.70 -7.62 2.57
CA PHE A 411 -4.77 -6.71 2.19
C PHE A 411 -5.89 -6.78 3.23
N ALA A 412 -6.27 -5.64 3.79
CA ALA A 412 -7.36 -5.50 4.73
C ALA A 412 -8.37 -4.45 4.28
N VAL A 413 -9.64 -4.70 4.56
CA VAL A 413 -10.76 -3.80 4.28
C VAL A 413 -11.54 -3.56 5.56
N ILE A 414 -11.71 -2.29 5.92
CA ILE A 414 -12.49 -1.83 7.06
C ILE A 414 -13.67 -1.03 6.48
N PRO A 415 -14.87 -1.63 6.38
CA PRO A 415 -16.09 -0.91 6.02
C PRO A 415 -16.55 0.00 7.16
N ASP A 416 -17.16 1.12 6.82
CA ASP A 416 -17.74 2.13 7.71
C ASP A 416 -16.87 2.43 8.95
N PRO A 417 -15.60 2.85 8.73
CA PRO A 417 -14.60 2.99 9.79
C PRO A 417 -15.04 3.97 10.88
N LEU A 418 -14.75 3.61 12.13
CA LEU A 418 -14.89 4.49 13.29
C LEU A 418 -13.95 5.70 13.19
N ASP A 419 -14.44 6.89 13.55
CA ASP A 419 -13.63 8.09 13.77
C ASP A 419 -12.58 7.85 14.88
N GLY A 420 -11.32 8.20 14.61
CA GLY A 420 -10.20 8.13 15.55
C GLY A 420 -8.87 7.73 14.93
N GLU A 421 -7.90 7.47 15.80
CA GLU A 421 -6.57 6.96 15.44
C GLU A 421 -6.61 5.44 15.26
N TYR A 422 -6.25 4.97 14.07
CA TYR A 422 -5.91 3.56 13.81
C TYR A 422 -4.41 3.38 13.98
N LYS A 423 -4.01 2.30 14.63
CA LYS A 423 -2.60 1.88 14.71
C LYS A 423 -2.36 0.74 13.76
N ILE A 424 -1.18 0.72 13.14
CA ILE A 424 -0.75 -0.35 12.26
C ILE A 424 0.63 -0.79 12.74
N GLU A 425 0.68 -1.95 13.40
CA GLU A 425 1.92 -2.58 13.85
C GLU A 425 2.41 -3.51 12.74
N LEU A 426 3.64 -3.32 12.28
CA LEU A 426 4.30 -4.19 11.30
C LEU A 426 5.33 -5.08 11.98
N LYS A 427 5.50 -6.29 11.44
CA LYS A 427 6.61 -7.18 11.79
C LYS A 427 7.29 -7.72 10.53
N GLY A 428 8.60 -7.50 10.41
CA GLY A 428 9.37 -7.96 9.26
C GLY A 428 9.49 -9.48 9.21
N THR A 429 9.11 -10.09 8.08
CA THR A 429 9.25 -11.54 7.87
C THR A 429 10.64 -11.92 7.37
N SER A 430 11.25 -11.04 6.56
CA SER A 430 12.64 -11.17 6.12
C SER A 430 13.31 -9.79 6.01
N GLN A 431 14.51 -9.72 5.45
CA GLN A 431 15.19 -8.45 5.21
C GLN A 431 14.88 -7.93 3.79
N GLY A 432 14.33 -6.72 3.67
CA GLY A 432 14.08 -6.09 2.38
C GLY A 432 13.40 -4.74 2.47
N GLU A 433 13.13 -4.13 1.32
CA GLU A 433 12.27 -2.96 1.19
C GLU A 433 10.80 -3.41 1.27
N TYR A 434 10.00 -2.74 2.09
CA TYR A 434 8.54 -2.92 2.16
C TYR A 434 7.83 -1.64 1.74
N LYS A 435 6.52 -1.76 1.50
CA LYS A 435 5.64 -0.61 1.32
C LYS A 435 4.35 -0.82 2.10
N LEU A 436 4.02 0.12 2.99
CA LEU A 436 2.71 0.20 3.62
C LEU A 436 1.88 1.25 2.88
N SER A 437 0.58 0.99 2.71
CA SER A 437 -0.36 1.98 2.17
C SER A 437 -1.72 1.86 2.81
N ALA A 438 -2.38 3.00 2.97
CA ALA A 438 -3.75 3.10 3.46
C ALA A 438 -4.53 3.99 2.50
N SER A 439 -5.65 3.49 2.00
CA SER A 439 -6.48 4.14 1.00
C SER A 439 -7.89 4.31 1.55
N LEU A 440 -8.43 5.53 1.58
CA LEU A 440 -9.86 5.76 1.80
C LEU A 440 -10.57 5.74 0.45
N ILE A 441 -11.65 4.97 0.38
CA ILE A 441 -12.56 4.87 -0.75
C ILE A 441 -13.94 5.38 -0.31
N ASP A 442 -14.49 6.33 -1.07
CA ASP A 442 -15.89 6.75 -1.01
C ASP A 442 -16.46 6.95 -2.44
N GLU A 443 -17.72 7.39 -2.52
CA GLU A 443 -18.40 7.71 -3.79
C GLU A 443 -17.62 8.67 -4.70
N ASN A 444 -16.97 9.68 -4.12
CA ASN A 444 -16.48 10.87 -4.82
C ASN A 444 -14.94 10.90 -4.95
N ASN A 445 -14.22 10.29 -4.02
CA ASN A 445 -12.77 10.42 -3.90
C ASN A 445 -12.05 9.08 -3.67
N GLN A 446 -10.73 9.13 -3.85
CA GLN A 446 -9.79 8.17 -3.29
C GLN A 446 -8.65 8.98 -2.67
N ALA A 447 -8.38 8.79 -1.37
CA ALA A 447 -7.24 9.39 -0.68
C ALA A 447 -6.24 8.29 -0.36
N ASP A 448 -5.06 8.33 -0.98
CA ASP A 448 -3.98 7.36 -0.78
C ASP A 448 -2.88 7.93 0.09
N GLN A 449 -2.52 7.20 1.14
CA GLN A 449 -1.31 7.39 1.92
C GLN A 449 -0.36 6.22 1.65
N GLU A 450 0.92 6.49 1.45
CA GLU A 450 1.93 5.48 1.17
C GLU A 450 3.22 5.78 1.93
N PHE A 451 3.79 4.75 2.56
CA PHE A 451 5.10 4.79 3.20
C PHE A 451 5.96 3.65 2.64
N SER A 452 7.21 3.94 2.31
CA SER A 452 8.19 2.93 1.89
C SER A 452 9.43 3.02 2.76
N GLY A 453 10.02 1.87 3.10
CA GLY A 453 11.27 1.81 3.84
C GLY A 453 11.83 0.39 3.87
N SER A 454 12.92 0.20 4.61
CA SER A 454 13.50 -1.13 4.82
C SER A 454 13.08 -1.71 6.17
N ILE A 455 12.95 -3.04 6.23
CA ILE A 455 12.68 -3.79 7.44
C ILE A 455 13.56 -5.04 7.48
N ALA A 456 13.98 -5.42 8.68
CA ALA A 456 14.70 -6.66 8.96
C ALA A 456 13.76 -7.73 9.54
N SER A 457 14.15 -9.00 9.42
CA SER A 457 13.40 -10.11 10.03
C SER A 457 13.24 -9.89 11.55
N GLU A 458 12.03 -10.13 12.05
CA GLU A 458 11.58 -9.88 13.44
C GLU A 458 11.61 -8.42 13.90
N GLN A 459 11.98 -7.45 13.06
CA GLN A 459 11.93 -6.03 13.40
C GLN A 459 10.48 -5.54 13.43
N GLN A 460 10.16 -4.74 14.45
CA GLN A 460 8.86 -4.06 14.57
C GLN A 460 8.93 -2.62 14.08
N ARG A 461 7.83 -2.15 13.49
CA ARG A 461 7.60 -0.77 13.04
C ARG A 461 6.13 -0.42 13.28
N ASP A 462 5.88 0.67 13.99
CA ASP A 462 4.54 1.10 14.35
C ASP A 462 4.16 2.35 13.55
N PHE A 463 2.91 2.42 13.11
CA PHE A 463 2.35 3.57 12.39
C PHE A 463 1.02 3.98 12.98
N ASN A 464 0.71 5.27 12.90
CA ASN A 464 -0.61 5.81 13.19
C ASN A 464 -1.22 6.38 11.92
N ILE A 465 -2.55 6.27 11.79
CA ILE A 465 -3.32 6.99 10.77
C ILE A 465 -4.64 7.45 11.36
N ASN A 466 -4.91 8.75 11.27
CA ASN A 466 -6.14 9.33 11.79
C ASN A 466 -7.24 9.31 10.74
N TYR A 467 -8.45 8.90 11.13
CA TYR A 467 -9.64 8.98 10.31
C TYR A 467 -10.70 9.87 10.98
N SER A 468 -11.37 10.72 10.21
CA SER A 468 -12.60 11.39 10.65
C SER A 468 -13.57 11.64 9.51
N ALA A 469 -14.77 11.10 9.63
CA ALA A 469 -15.84 11.14 8.64
C ALA A 469 -16.35 12.56 8.31
N VAL A 470 -15.98 13.57 9.10
CA VAL A 470 -16.42 14.98 8.98
C VAL A 470 -15.31 15.97 8.59
N SER A 471 -14.08 15.50 8.34
CA SER A 471 -12.95 16.33 7.91
C SER A 471 -12.98 16.58 6.39
N GLU A 472 -12.43 17.72 5.94
CA GLU A 472 -12.19 17.97 4.49
C GLU A 472 -11.17 17.00 3.89
N ASN A 473 -10.22 16.53 4.71
CA ASN A 473 -9.33 15.41 4.42
C ASN A 473 -9.68 14.29 5.43
N PRO A 474 -10.56 13.33 5.09
CA PRO A 474 -11.06 12.37 6.06
C PRO A 474 -10.01 11.34 6.51
N LEU A 475 -8.96 11.13 5.72
CA LEU A 475 -7.81 10.28 6.04
C LEU A 475 -6.56 11.16 6.21
N GLY A 476 -5.96 11.14 7.40
CA GLY A 476 -4.71 11.83 7.72
C GLY A 476 -3.48 11.19 7.07
N GLU A 477 -2.29 11.72 7.35
CA GLU A 477 -1.03 11.11 6.89
C GLU A 477 -0.77 9.77 7.59
N LEU A 478 -0.02 8.89 6.92
CA LEU A 478 0.45 7.62 7.49
C LEU A 478 1.76 7.88 8.25
N GLU A 479 1.64 8.14 9.55
CA GLU A 479 2.73 8.65 10.39
C GLU A 479 3.54 7.50 11.03
N PRO A 480 4.86 7.39 10.78
CA PRO A 480 5.71 6.42 11.48
C PRO A 480 5.92 6.84 12.94
N VAL A 481 5.67 5.92 13.87
CA VAL A 481 5.86 6.14 15.32
C VAL A 481 7.33 5.88 15.68
N ASP A 482 8.17 6.86 15.39
CA ASP A 482 9.61 6.76 15.56
C ASP A 482 10.08 7.33 16.91
N THR A 483 10.87 6.53 17.63
CA THR A 483 11.42 6.84 18.96
C THR A 483 12.95 6.74 19.01
N VAL A 484 13.58 6.45 17.86
CA VAL A 484 15.03 6.28 17.74
C VAL A 484 15.63 7.59 17.26
N ALA A 485 16.71 8.04 17.90
CA ALA A 485 17.40 9.25 17.46
C ALA A 485 18.26 9.00 16.21
N PRO A 486 18.38 9.98 15.29
CA PRO A 486 19.20 9.85 14.09
C PRO A 486 20.67 9.57 14.42
N VAL A 487 21.39 8.88 13.52
CA VAL A 487 22.83 8.65 13.65
C VAL A 487 23.60 9.77 12.96
N VAL A 488 24.49 10.45 13.70
CA VAL A 488 25.36 11.51 13.17
C VAL A 488 26.83 11.07 13.24
N VAL A 489 27.54 11.10 12.11
CA VAL A 489 28.95 10.75 12.00
C VAL A 489 29.73 11.88 11.35
N ILE A 490 30.69 12.45 12.08
CA ILE A 490 31.62 13.45 11.53
C ILE A 490 32.83 12.71 10.95
N SER A 491 33.11 12.93 9.66
CA SER A 491 34.26 12.37 8.94
C SER A 491 35.42 13.37 8.78
N LYS A 492 35.11 14.67 8.81
CA LYS A 492 36.05 15.78 9.00
C LYS A 492 35.35 16.92 9.76
N PRO A 493 36.03 17.66 10.66
CA PRO A 493 37.41 17.49 11.15
C PRO A 493 37.68 16.14 11.84
N ILE A 494 38.94 15.90 12.21
CA ILE A 494 39.39 14.73 12.97
C ILE A 494 39.68 15.16 14.41
N GLU A 495 39.18 14.40 15.38
CA GLU A 495 39.38 14.65 16.81
C GLU A 495 40.86 14.84 17.17
N GLY A 496 41.20 15.99 17.77
CA GLY A 496 42.56 16.31 18.21
C GLY A 496 43.55 16.68 17.08
N GLU A 497 43.10 16.83 15.84
CA GLU A 497 43.93 17.43 14.78
C GLU A 497 44.07 18.95 14.98
N LYS A 498 45.24 19.49 14.66
CA LYS A 498 45.55 20.92 14.75
C LYS A 498 45.32 21.58 13.38
N TYR A 499 44.54 22.64 13.34
CA TYR A 499 44.19 23.38 12.13
C TYR A 499 44.86 24.76 12.13
N LEU A 500 45.44 25.16 11.00
CA LEU A 500 46.06 26.48 10.87
C LEU A 500 44.97 27.55 10.82
N HIS A 501 45.14 28.63 11.58
CA HIS A 501 44.25 29.79 11.62
C HIS A 501 43.94 30.38 10.24
N SER A 502 44.92 30.38 9.33
CA SER A 502 44.77 30.86 7.95
C SER A 502 44.07 29.90 6.98
N ASN A 503 43.54 28.76 7.45
CA ASN A 503 42.91 27.76 6.61
C ASN A 503 41.39 27.77 6.74
N ASN A 504 40.70 27.36 5.67
CA ASN A 504 39.31 26.96 5.77
C ASN A 504 39.19 25.55 6.38
N LEU A 505 38.41 25.41 7.44
CA LEU A 505 37.99 24.13 7.99
C LEU A 505 36.91 23.52 7.10
N ILE A 506 37.11 22.27 6.66
CA ILE A 506 36.14 21.52 5.86
C ILE A 506 35.43 20.52 6.78
N VAL A 507 34.12 20.73 6.95
CA VAL A 507 33.22 19.91 7.77
C VAL A 507 32.48 18.93 6.86
N ASN A 508 32.84 17.66 6.93
CA ASN A 508 32.19 16.57 6.22
C ASN A 508 31.53 15.64 7.23
N TYR A 509 30.22 15.47 7.18
CA TYR A 509 29.47 14.57 8.05
C TYR A 509 28.36 13.85 7.29
N THR A 510 27.82 12.81 7.90
CA THR A 510 26.57 12.15 7.49
C THR A 510 25.60 12.16 8.67
N ALA A 511 24.35 12.50 8.40
CA ALA A 511 23.23 12.24 9.30
C ALA A 511 22.29 11.26 8.59
N THR A 512 21.95 10.16 9.25
CA THR A 512 21.07 9.11 8.71
C THR A 512 20.04 8.74 9.76
N ASP A 513 18.83 8.45 9.32
CA ASP A 513 17.81 7.84 10.15
C ASP A 513 17.11 6.74 9.36
N ASP A 514 16.82 5.62 10.03
CA ASP A 514 16.36 4.37 9.42
C ASP A 514 14.83 4.17 9.59
N PHE A 515 14.07 5.20 9.99
CA PHE A 515 12.61 5.14 10.02
C PHE A 515 11.91 6.45 9.61
N SER A 516 11.82 7.47 10.47
CA SER A 516 11.12 8.72 10.12
C SER A 516 11.90 9.61 9.13
N GLY A 517 13.22 9.45 9.09
CA GLY A 517 14.16 10.18 8.23
C GLY A 517 14.60 11.52 8.85
N VAL A 518 15.79 11.98 8.47
CA VAL A 518 16.35 13.25 9.00
C VAL A 518 15.55 14.46 8.47
N ALA A 519 15.02 15.29 9.38
CA ALA A 519 14.30 16.52 9.04
C ALA A 519 15.23 17.74 8.95
N THR A 520 16.13 17.92 9.92
CA THR A 520 17.05 19.06 9.95
C THR A 520 18.43 18.67 10.47
N THR A 521 19.45 19.41 10.03
CA THR A 521 20.83 19.31 10.51
C THR A 521 21.37 20.71 10.77
N THR A 522 22.08 20.91 11.87
CA THR A 522 22.71 22.19 12.22
C THR A 522 24.17 21.98 12.57
N ILE A 523 25.00 22.94 12.14
CA ILE A 523 26.43 22.99 12.44
C ILE A 523 26.63 24.13 13.43
N THR A 524 27.29 23.88 14.55
CA THR A 524 27.73 24.94 15.47
C THR A 524 29.20 24.78 15.82
N ILE A 525 29.87 25.90 16.06
CA ILE A 525 31.22 25.95 16.64
C ILE A 525 31.16 26.89 17.85
N ASP A 526 31.62 26.40 19.00
CA ASP A 526 31.49 27.07 20.31
C ASP A 526 30.05 27.53 20.64
N GLY A 527 29.05 26.80 20.13
CA GLY A 527 27.62 27.10 20.28
C GLY A 527 27.07 28.16 19.31
N GLN A 528 27.88 28.70 18.38
CA GLN A 528 27.41 29.61 17.34
C GLN A 528 27.14 28.85 16.04
N SER A 529 25.96 29.06 15.43
CA SER A 529 25.55 28.36 14.21
C SER A 529 26.30 28.83 12.97
N VAL A 530 26.71 27.89 12.11
CA VAL A 530 27.42 28.17 10.86
C VAL A 530 26.62 27.64 9.67
N ALA A 531 26.43 28.47 8.64
CA ALA A 531 25.60 28.17 7.49
C ALA A 531 26.31 27.37 6.37
N THR A 532 27.60 27.10 6.52
CA THR A 532 28.45 26.49 5.49
C THR A 532 29.28 25.34 6.06
N THR A 533 29.52 24.32 5.24
CA THR A 533 30.45 23.22 5.54
C THR A 533 31.93 23.60 5.34
N THR A 534 32.18 24.79 4.80
CA THR A 534 33.51 25.41 4.75
C THR A 534 33.50 26.61 5.69
N ILE A 535 34.32 26.58 6.73
CA ILE A 535 34.38 27.60 7.79
C ILE A 535 35.74 28.30 7.71
N ASP A 536 35.76 29.62 7.51
CA ASP A 536 37.00 30.41 7.58
C ASP A 536 37.46 30.48 9.04
N LEU A 537 38.64 29.95 9.34
CA LEU A 537 39.18 29.94 10.71
C LEU A 537 39.78 31.29 11.11
N PHE A 538 39.99 32.22 10.17
CA PHE A 538 40.58 33.54 10.43
C PHE A 538 39.74 34.45 11.36
N ASP A 539 38.44 34.19 11.44
CA ASP A 539 37.53 34.94 12.33
C ASP A 539 37.42 34.32 13.74
N TYR A 540 38.19 33.26 14.05
CA TYR A 540 38.22 32.57 15.34
C TYR A 540 39.50 32.88 16.12
N ILE A 541 39.47 32.70 17.44
CA ILE A 541 40.69 32.82 18.27
C ILE A 541 41.58 31.58 18.11
N LEU A 542 42.84 31.68 18.53
CA LEU A 542 43.70 30.51 18.69
C LEU A 542 43.33 29.76 19.97
N GLY A 543 43.33 28.43 19.94
CA GLY A 543 43.01 27.59 21.09
C GLY A 543 42.15 26.38 20.76
N GLN A 544 41.43 25.89 21.77
CA GLN A 544 40.52 24.75 21.67
C GLN A 544 39.11 25.22 21.32
N HIS A 545 38.49 24.59 20.32
CA HIS A 545 37.14 24.87 19.84
C HIS A 545 36.33 23.58 19.79
N SER A 546 35.02 23.69 20.01
CA SER A 546 34.09 22.55 19.95
C SER A 546 33.18 22.69 18.75
N LEU A 547 33.33 21.81 17.75
CA LEU A 547 32.40 21.66 16.64
C LEU A 547 31.31 20.65 17.03
N VAL A 548 30.04 21.04 16.92
CA VAL A 548 28.90 20.15 17.14
C VAL A 548 28.03 20.11 15.89
N ILE A 549 27.72 18.91 15.42
CA ILE A 549 26.68 18.64 14.42
C ILE A 549 25.49 18.05 15.15
N GLN A 550 24.34 18.72 15.11
CA GLN A 550 23.07 18.20 15.61
C GLN A 550 22.20 17.78 14.44
N ALA A 551 21.48 16.66 14.59
CA ALA A 551 20.43 16.23 13.68
C ALA A 551 19.13 16.03 14.45
N ILE A 552 18.02 16.35 13.80
CA ILE A 552 16.65 16.11 14.27
C ILE A 552 15.94 15.34 13.15
N ASP A 553 15.30 14.22 13.49
CA ASP A 553 14.46 13.46 12.56
C ASP A 553 13.05 14.09 12.38
N LYS A 554 12.15 13.44 11.64
CA LYS A 554 10.78 13.95 11.44
C LYS A 554 9.86 13.70 12.65
N ALA A 555 10.15 12.72 13.51
CA ALA A 555 9.41 12.49 14.75
C ALA A 555 9.85 13.45 15.89
N GLY A 556 10.96 14.17 15.70
CA GLY A 556 11.53 15.12 16.66
C GLY A 556 12.60 14.54 17.58
N ASN A 557 13.04 13.29 17.39
CA ASN A 557 14.17 12.74 18.15
C ASN A 557 15.47 13.42 17.69
N GLN A 558 16.42 13.56 18.62
CA GLN A 558 17.60 14.38 18.42
C GLN A 558 18.88 13.62 18.75
N ALA A 559 19.89 13.80 17.91
CA ALA A 559 21.23 13.33 18.17
C ALA A 559 22.25 14.43 17.85
N GLN A 560 23.44 14.29 18.43
CA GLN A 560 24.56 15.17 18.13
C GLN A 560 25.87 14.39 18.11
N ALA A 561 26.77 14.81 17.22
CA ALA A 561 28.17 14.43 17.22
C ALA A 561 29.01 15.67 17.56
N LEU A 562 30.06 15.47 18.36
CA LEU A 562 30.97 16.53 18.80
C LEU A 562 32.40 16.15 18.41
N ILE A 563 33.16 17.12 17.90
CA ILE A 563 34.61 17.03 17.73
C ILE A 563 35.29 18.26 18.33
N ASN A 564 36.36 18.02 19.09
CA ASN A 564 37.25 19.05 19.58
C ASN A 564 38.40 19.25 18.58
N LEU A 565 38.66 20.51 18.24
CA LEU A 565 39.70 20.90 17.29
C LEU A 565 40.55 22.04 17.89
N GLU A 566 41.81 22.09 17.51
CA GLU A 566 42.73 23.13 17.98
C GLU A 566 43.14 24.05 16.83
N ILE A 567 42.78 25.34 16.92
CA ILE A 567 43.20 26.37 15.98
C ILE A 567 44.56 26.91 16.44
N ILE A 568 45.55 26.84 15.55
CA ILE A 568 46.95 27.15 15.84
C ILE A 568 47.54 28.14 14.83
N ALA A 569 48.56 28.89 15.26
CA ALA A 569 49.39 29.71 14.38
C ALA A 569 50.73 29.02 14.09
N ASN A 570 51.21 29.15 12.86
CA ASN A 570 52.62 28.90 12.50
C ASN A 570 53.13 30.06 11.63
N ILE A 571 54.43 30.13 11.37
CA ILE A 571 55.01 31.29 10.66
C ILE A 571 54.40 31.50 9.26
N ASP A 572 54.04 30.42 8.57
CA ASP A 572 53.41 30.50 7.25
C ASP A 572 51.93 30.93 7.34
N SER A 573 51.18 30.49 8.36
CA SER A 573 49.80 30.96 8.59
C SER A 573 49.79 32.43 8.98
N THR A 574 50.66 32.88 9.89
CA THR A 574 50.78 34.30 10.25
C THR A 574 51.15 35.16 9.04
N ILE A 575 51.96 34.66 8.10
CA ILE A 575 52.26 35.33 6.83
C ILE A 575 51.01 35.42 5.92
N SER A 576 50.15 34.41 5.92
CA SER A 576 48.84 34.45 5.23
C SER A 576 47.88 35.42 5.92
N ASP A 577 47.85 35.45 7.24
CA ASP A 577 46.98 36.35 8.01
C ASP A 577 47.39 37.83 7.81
N ILE A 578 48.69 38.12 7.65
CA ILE A 578 49.20 39.44 7.21
C ILE A 578 48.72 39.80 5.79
N GLN A 579 48.49 38.82 4.92
CA GLN A 579 47.93 39.05 3.59
C GLN A 579 46.44 39.36 3.67
N GLU A 580 45.70 38.57 4.46
CA GLU A 580 44.26 38.72 4.68
C GLU A 580 43.90 40.05 5.34
N ILE A 581 44.57 40.46 6.44
CA ILE A 581 44.35 41.79 7.05
C ILE A 581 44.65 42.94 6.08
N TYR A 582 45.54 42.75 5.11
CA TYR A 582 45.81 43.77 4.09
C TYR A 582 44.70 43.82 3.03
N GLU A 583 44.15 42.66 2.66
CA GLU A 583 43.10 42.53 1.65
C GLU A 583 41.74 42.98 2.21
N ARG A 584 41.46 42.73 3.50
CA ARG A 584 40.37 43.37 4.27
C ARG A 584 40.60 44.87 4.53
N GLY A 585 41.74 45.44 4.11
CA GLY A 585 42.07 46.86 4.28
C GLY A 585 42.39 47.31 5.71
N TRP A 586 42.56 46.35 6.62
CA TRP A 586 42.90 46.55 8.04
C TRP A 586 44.36 46.99 8.20
N LEU A 587 45.25 46.44 7.38
CA LEU A 587 46.64 46.88 7.20
C LEU A 587 46.77 47.76 5.95
N LYS A 588 47.08 49.04 6.15
CA LYS A 588 47.23 50.07 5.14
C LYS A 588 48.69 50.32 4.77
N GLY A 589 48.90 50.72 3.52
CA GLY A 589 50.18 51.22 3.02
C GLY A 589 51.11 50.15 2.46
N LYS A 590 51.80 50.50 1.36
CA LYS A 590 52.73 49.61 0.63
C LYS A 590 54.01 49.24 1.40
N LEU A 591 54.22 49.81 2.59
CA LEU A 591 55.45 49.65 3.38
C LEU A 591 55.35 48.53 4.43
N TYR A 592 54.25 48.47 5.20
CA TYR A 592 54.20 47.58 6.38
C TYR A 592 53.93 46.11 6.03
N LYS A 593 53.11 45.79 5.01
CA LYS A 593 52.93 44.41 4.51
C LYS A 593 54.26 43.72 4.17
N PRO A 594 55.12 44.27 3.27
CA PRO A 594 56.39 43.61 2.95
C PRO A 594 57.38 43.61 4.11
N LEU A 595 57.38 44.59 5.02
CA LEU A 595 58.24 44.58 6.20
C LEU A 595 57.87 43.45 7.18
N LEU A 596 56.58 43.31 7.53
CA LEU A 596 56.10 42.25 8.43
C LEU A 596 56.37 40.86 7.83
N ILE A 597 55.99 40.63 6.56
CA ILE A 597 56.25 39.36 5.86
C ILE A 597 57.76 39.06 5.80
N SER A 598 58.60 40.06 5.56
CA SER A 598 60.07 39.86 5.54
C SER A 598 60.63 39.51 6.92
N ALA A 599 60.09 40.10 7.99
CA ALA A 599 60.52 39.82 9.35
C ALA A 599 60.12 38.39 9.79
N PHE A 600 58.90 37.95 9.49
CA PHE A 600 58.49 36.56 9.71
C PHE A 600 59.30 35.56 8.88
N ARG A 601 59.64 35.89 7.62
CA ARG A 601 60.56 35.05 6.81
C ARG A 601 61.97 34.96 7.39
N LEU A 602 62.46 36.01 8.04
CA LEU A 602 63.75 35.96 8.76
C LEU A 602 63.66 35.08 10.01
N LEU A 603 62.56 35.14 10.76
CA LEU A 603 62.28 34.24 11.88
C LEU A 603 62.21 32.78 11.43
N ASP A 604 61.55 32.49 10.29
CA ASP A 604 61.52 31.15 9.70
C ASP A 604 62.92 30.63 9.32
N ILE A 605 63.76 31.47 8.71
CA ILE A 605 65.16 31.13 8.41
C ILE A 605 65.95 30.82 9.69
N GLU A 606 65.75 31.61 10.74
CA GLU A 606 66.39 31.42 12.05
C GLU A 606 65.93 30.12 12.72
N ALA A 607 64.63 29.86 12.78
CA ALA A 607 64.06 28.61 13.29
C ALA A 607 64.56 27.39 12.51
N LYS A 608 64.59 27.46 11.16
CA LYS A 608 65.13 26.41 10.28
C LYS A 608 66.63 26.18 10.46
N TYR A 609 67.41 27.19 10.88
CA TYR A 609 68.82 27.01 11.26
C TYR A 609 68.94 26.19 12.55
N PHE A 610 68.20 26.54 13.60
CA PHE A 610 68.22 25.80 14.88
C PHE A 610 67.72 24.36 14.72
N ASN A 611 66.66 24.13 13.94
CA ASN A 611 66.17 22.78 13.61
C ASN A 611 67.27 21.93 12.97
N LYS A 612 68.03 22.47 12.01
CA LYS A 612 69.13 21.73 11.35
C LYS A 612 70.28 21.40 12.30
N GLU A 613 70.62 22.26 13.25
CA GLU A 613 71.65 21.95 14.23
C GLU A 613 71.15 20.92 15.27
N GLN A 614 69.88 20.99 15.66
CA GLN A 614 69.25 19.99 16.54
C GLN A 614 69.26 18.60 15.88
N ASP A 615 68.77 18.50 14.65
CA ASP A 615 68.81 17.31 13.80
C ASP A 615 70.20 16.65 13.75
N LEU A 616 71.24 17.48 13.61
CA LEU A 616 72.63 17.02 13.55
C LEU A 616 73.09 16.43 14.89
N ILE A 617 72.74 17.07 16.01
CA ILE A 617 73.09 16.58 17.36
C ILE A 617 72.33 15.28 17.67
N GLU A 618 71.05 15.20 17.34
CA GLU A 618 70.23 13.99 17.56
C GLU A 618 70.73 12.80 16.69
N LYS A 619 71.12 13.06 15.43
CA LYS A 619 71.79 12.06 14.57
C LYS A 619 73.14 11.62 15.14
N LEU A 620 73.91 12.51 15.76
CA LEU A 620 75.16 12.17 16.45
C LEU A 620 74.92 11.33 17.71
N ILE A 621 73.88 11.63 18.51
CA ILE A 621 73.47 10.83 19.67
C ILE A 621 73.13 9.40 19.22
N LYS A 622 72.23 9.25 18.25
CA LYS A 622 71.81 7.94 17.73
C LYS A 622 72.98 7.15 17.16
N LYS A 623 73.82 7.77 16.32
CA LYS A 623 75.02 7.14 15.78
C LYS A 623 76.00 6.68 16.88
N THR A 624 76.09 7.41 17.99
CA THR A 624 76.95 7.06 19.13
C THR A 624 76.38 5.89 19.94
N GLN A 625 75.06 5.79 20.08
CA GLN A 625 74.39 4.63 20.67
C GLN A 625 74.68 3.36 19.84
N ASP A 626 74.58 3.46 18.52
CA ASP A 626 74.74 2.34 17.58
C ASP A 626 76.20 1.93 17.31
N ASP A 627 77.20 2.76 17.65
CA ASP A 627 78.61 2.48 17.32
C ASP A 627 79.17 1.29 18.10
N ARG A 628 79.54 0.22 17.39
CA ARG A 628 80.11 -1.02 17.98
C ARG A 628 81.58 -0.89 18.39
N LYS A 629 82.26 0.22 18.07
CA LYS A 629 83.68 0.45 18.42
C LYS A 629 83.88 1.19 19.75
N LEU A 630 82.81 1.72 20.34
CA LEU A 630 82.85 2.45 21.61
C LEU A 630 82.40 1.54 22.77
N THR A 631 83.14 1.59 23.88
CA THR A 631 82.68 1.00 25.16
C THR A 631 81.52 1.79 25.74
N ASP A 632 80.67 1.17 26.56
CA ASP A 632 79.49 1.82 27.14
C ASP A 632 79.85 3.10 27.93
N LYS A 633 80.96 3.08 28.66
CA LYS A 633 81.50 4.25 29.38
C LYS A 633 81.92 5.40 28.45
N GLN A 634 82.39 5.09 27.23
CA GLN A 634 82.68 6.11 26.21
C GLN A 634 81.39 6.63 25.58
N LYS A 635 80.43 5.75 25.25
CA LYS A 635 79.11 6.13 24.73
C LYS A 635 78.39 7.08 25.67
N GLN A 636 78.27 6.71 26.95
CA GLN A 636 77.60 7.49 27.98
C GLN A 636 78.18 8.92 28.07
N LYS A 637 79.51 9.05 28.09
CA LYS A 637 80.19 10.35 28.15
C LYS A 637 79.97 11.22 26.91
N LEU A 638 79.96 10.62 25.71
CA LEU A 638 79.69 11.35 24.45
C LEU A 638 78.22 11.77 24.36
N ILE A 639 77.28 10.89 24.71
CA ILE A 639 75.84 11.19 24.74
C ILE A 639 75.53 12.29 25.76
N GLU A 640 76.17 12.28 26.94
CA GLU A 640 76.05 13.35 27.94
C GLU A 640 76.53 14.70 27.40
N GLN A 641 77.66 14.72 26.67
CA GLN A 641 78.16 15.93 25.99
C GLN A 641 77.20 16.43 24.90
N TYR A 642 76.64 15.53 24.09
CA TYR A 642 75.67 15.90 23.05
C TYR A 642 74.34 16.37 23.65
N ASN A 643 73.82 15.74 24.70
CA ASN A 643 72.63 16.19 25.44
C ASN A 643 72.84 17.58 26.04
N LYS A 644 74.03 17.85 26.61
CA LYS A 644 74.38 19.20 27.08
C LYS A 644 74.42 20.22 25.94
N LYS A 645 74.95 19.85 24.76
CA LYS A 645 74.92 20.71 23.58
C LYS A 645 73.47 20.95 23.09
N LEU A 646 72.63 19.92 23.10
CA LEU A 646 71.23 19.98 22.71
C LEU A 646 70.42 20.91 23.64
N ASN A 647 70.61 20.81 24.95
CA ASN A 647 69.94 21.71 25.91
C ASN A 647 70.41 23.17 25.73
N ASN A 648 71.73 23.40 25.61
CA ASN A 648 72.25 24.74 25.30
C ASN A 648 71.71 25.29 23.96
N LEU A 649 71.48 24.42 22.96
CA LEU A 649 70.91 24.81 21.67
C LEU A 649 69.43 25.21 21.83
N LYS A 650 68.64 24.48 22.63
CA LYS A 650 67.24 24.83 22.95
C LYS A 650 67.16 26.18 23.66
N ASP A 651 68.01 26.43 24.66
CA ASP A 651 68.07 27.73 25.34
C ASP A 651 68.47 28.88 24.39
N ASN A 652 69.39 28.62 23.46
CA ASN A 652 69.82 29.60 22.46
C ASN A 652 68.73 29.88 21.41
N ARG A 653 68.02 28.82 20.97
CA ARG A 653 66.87 28.90 20.07
C ARG A 653 65.77 29.77 20.67
N ALA A 654 65.32 29.45 21.89
CA ALA A 654 64.28 30.22 22.58
C ALA A 654 64.66 31.71 22.70
N ARG A 655 65.89 32.00 23.15
CA ARG A 655 66.40 33.38 23.22
C ARG A 655 66.55 34.08 21.87
N ALA A 656 66.69 33.35 20.76
CA ALA A 656 66.82 33.94 19.42
C ALA A 656 65.43 34.27 18.85
N ILE A 657 64.54 33.28 18.87
CA ILE A 657 63.13 33.40 18.48
C ILE A 657 62.44 34.53 19.23
N ASP A 658 62.57 34.58 20.56
CA ASP A 658 61.95 35.63 21.38
C ASP A 658 62.46 37.02 20.99
N ARG A 659 63.78 37.20 20.75
CA ARG A 659 64.35 38.47 20.25
C ARG A 659 63.84 38.87 18.86
N SER A 660 63.63 37.90 17.98
CA SER A 660 63.09 38.14 16.63
C SER A 660 61.58 38.49 16.68
N LEU A 661 60.79 37.79 17.50
CA LEU A 661 59.39 38.14 17.78
C LEU A 661 59.28 39.53 18.43
N ASP A 662 60.17 39.89 19.35
CA ASP A 662 60.27 41.21 19.97
C ASP A 662 60.52 42.36 18.96
N ILE A 663 61.17 42.07 17.84
CA ILE A 663 61.40 43.04 16.76
C ILE A 663 60.15 43.16 15.89
N ILE A 664 59.50 42.03 15.58
CA ILE A 664 58.23 41.96 14.85
C ILE A 664 57.13 42.69 15.62
N GLU A 665 57.02 42.47 16.93
CA GLU A 665 56.05 43.10 17.83
C GLU A 665 56.25 44.62 17.88
N LYS A 666 57.50 45.12 17.91
CA LYS A 666 57.82 46.55 17.83
C LYS A 666 57.43 47.16 16.47
N LEU A 667 57.57 46.39 15.39
CA LEU A 667 57.13 46.80 14.05
C LEU A 667 55.60 46.88 13.97
N LEU A 668 54.88 45.87 14.49
CA LEU A 668 53.42 45.81 14.57
C LEU A 668 52.84 46.98 15.38
N ASN A 669 53.40 47.23 16.58
CA ASN A 669 53.06 48.37 17.43
C ASN A 669 53.33 49.72 16.75
N THR A 670 54.31 49.80 15.86
CA THR A 670 54.60 51.03 15.11
C THR A 670 53.61 51.25 13.97
N ALA A 671 53.19 50.19 13.27
CA ALA A 671 52.12 50.27 12.27
C ALA A 671 50.79 50.73 12.90
N LYS A 672 50.42 50.18 14.07
CA LYS A 672 49.23 50.60 14.83
C LYS A 672 49.27 52.06 15.25
N ARG A 673 50.37 52.51 15.87
CA ARG A 673 50.57 53.92 16.29
C ARG A 673 50.52 54.93 15.13
N GLN A 674 50.87 54.51 13.91
CA GLN A 674 50.80 55.34 12.70
C GLN A 674 49.45 55.22 11.96
N ASN A 675 48.42 54.63 12.58
CA ASN A 675 47.12 54.35 11.98
C ASN A 675 47.21 53.56 10.66
N GLN A 676 48.30 52.80 10.46
CA GLN A 676 48.48 51.89 9.34
C GLN A 676 47.91 50.51 9.64
N LEU A 677 47.66 50.17 10.90
CA LEU A 677 46.99 48.94 11.30
C LEU A 677 45.83 49.29 12.23
N ASN A 678 44.62 48.78 11.93
CA ASN A 678 43.47 48.95 12.81
C ASN A 678 43.54 48.00 14.03
N GLN A 679 42.55 48.07 14.92
CA GLN A 679 42.52 47.25 16.13
C GLN A 679 42.35 45.74 15.80
N PRO A 680 41.34 45.27 15.01
CA PRO A 680 41.20 43.86 14.65
C PRO A 680 42.45 43.21 14.05
N GLY A 681 43.07 43.86 13.05
CA GLY A 681 44.26 43.32 12.41
C GLY A 681 45.53 43.34 13.28
N TYR A 682 45.54 44.16 14.35
CA TYR A 682 46.59 44.06 15.37
C TYR A 682 46.35 42.86 16.29
N ASP A 683 45.10 42.63 16.69
CA ASP A 683 44.74 41.60 17.67
C ASP A 683 44.98 40.19 17.12
N ILE A 684 44.74 39.96 15.83
CA ILE A 684 45.14 38.69 15.17
C ILE A 684 46.66 38.49 15.24
N ILE A 685 47.46 39.42 14.70
CA ILE A 685 48.90 39.21 14.57
C ILE A 685 49.62 39.20 15.93
N ILE A 686 49.11 39.87 16.97
CA ILE A 686 49.69 39.78 18.31
C ILE A 686 49.37 38.43 18.99
N ASN A 687 48.18 37.87 18.76
CA ASN A 687 47.83 36.53 19.25
C ASN A 687 48.72 35.47 18.59
N ASP A 688 48.93 35.56 17.28
CA ASP A 688 49.91 34.75 16.54
C ASP A 688 51.32 34.88 17.12
N ILE A 689 51.83 36.10 17.34
CA ILE A 689 53.15 36.32 17.95
C ILE A 689 53.27 35.64 19.31
N ASN A 690 52.22 35.71 20.15
CA ASN A 690 52.21 35.08 21.45
C ASN A 690 52.18 33.54 21.35
N TYR A 691 51.33 33.00 20.48
CA TYR A 691 51.28 31.55 20.23
C TYR A 691 52.63 31.03 19.70
N LEU A 692 53.25 31.73 18.75
CA LEU A 692 54.59 31.41 18.23
C LEU A 692 55.68 31.51 19.30
N ARG A 693 55.59 32.46 20.23
CA ARG A 693 56.54 32.61 21.35
C ARG A 693 56.51 31.40 22.30
N GLU A 694 55.36 30.74 22.43
CA GLU A 694 55.18 29.54 23.26
C GLU A 694 55.46 28.22 22.52
N ASN A 695 55.32 28.19 21.19
CA ASN A 695 55.30 26.95 20.39
C ASN A 695 56.46 26.78 19.37
N LEU A 696 57.33 27.77 19.17
CA LEU A 696 58.53 27.68 18.30
C LEU A 696 59.83 27.37 19.05
#